data_AF-A0A957N4P7-F1
#
_entry.id   AF-A0A957N4P7-F1
#
_cell.length_a   1.000
_cell.length_b   1.000
_cell.length_c   1.000
_cell.angle_alpha   90.00
_cell.angle_beta   90.00
_cell.angle_gamma   90.00
#
_symmetry.space_group_name_H-M   'P 1'
#
loop_
_entity.id
_entity.type
_entity.pdbx_description
1 polymer ?
#
loop_
_entity_poly.entity_id
_entity_poly.type
_entity_poly.pdbx_seq_one_letter_code
_entity_poly.pdbx_strand_id
1 'polypeptide(L)'
;MNTRTKIDQWCEAVIEAGWLAALIVAPLFFNVFSSRVFEPDKISLVRSIMLVMVLAWLVKVANGGPAWLPALGSEEEGTTTWRTFWRVPFLVPILLLLIAYAVSTIFSVAPFVSWWGSYQRLQGTYTFISYVIIALLTMAHLRTPDQIRRLQHVVIVTSLPIAIYGVIQHYAVDPLPWGGDVTTRIAANAGNAIFLAAYMIMAVFLTLERIFSSFAFLLANDNTGGSRLDMPSALAGAGYLFILFVQLLAIFWTQSRGPWLGLFLGGYVFVLLTISALQPRRYRALLGGWVGLGVLGIVVIVVMNTTALFNALAGVPYVGRLTQLLDQGSRTAQVRLLIWEGASNMVLPHAPLIYPDGSEDAVNPIRPLVGYGPEAMWVAYNPFYPPALAYVEQRNASPDRSHNETWDSLVITGVFGFIAYMSLFISIFYWALRWMGLLINRRDKLLFALLLGGLSTALAALFYIYDGSWRYLGVAVPAGLEAGLVLYIMIAPFLHPSASPDRADTPRQLLLIAVLSTIAAHFVEIHFGIAIVATRTYFWILTALLLVLGMRWAVAGPFATADATPADADASPVDNGGTGRKRRGRARAKPSTGTAGLPLLPLTVVTDALMFLTFVFIYTTNAQGQTSAPAILFDSFTQRVVNGRPVTSLGLLFLLLFTWLIAATLGLAVTALQQRQGAPLRWWLRGYGLHAAIMAGLWLVYGLFHARRLIPGITGSDLDSQLNLVANHFAVYTWVVVIWALIAGTVYAWPALRDQALAVGRRTLVAAAAGVVAFVVLFAVITNVNTALVRADVIYKQGQQFDSQRNWLSSVELYRRALAARTTEDHYMLFLGRALLEQAKQADPNGAQVLPANPVLDDVLALTPDEVNTMSREDLLRAAETVLLEAQTVNPLNTDHTANLGRLYRTWSDLSADPAEREEMLQKSIAQYNLAVTLSPNAAHLWNEKGNAHLAEGDQDAAEAAYRHSLEIDPLFEQTYLLLADLLDKQGRSEESVALLEDGLAKLRASPRHHETAAMYSYLGVAQSRTGDVDGALASNLKVLDLAPGNVGAMRNLTLLYRETGENEEAIHWGEETLAATDPARTNEVLQLRQLLAELYQQTGDTDRAIAQYEAIAQLAPNDVGVQETLYGLYIQKQDLNRAAETLQQMMALDPANFAHPYRLAQLLEQVGQPENALTYAEQALDLAPPDQRTLITDLVAALQGSN
;
A
#
# COMPACT_ATOMS: atom_id res chain seq x y z
N MET A 1 42.05 -21.13 21.89
CA MET A 1 41.17 -21.86 20.94
C MET A 1 40.44 -23.06 21.56
N ASN A 2 40.83 -23.57 22.74
CA ASN A 2 40.04 -24.56 23.49
C ASN A 2 38.84 -23.90 24.17
N THR A 3 37.68 -24.57 24.18
CA THR A 3 36.37 -24.24 24.78
C THR A 3 35.29 -23.57 23.89
N ARG A 4 35.18 -23.88 22.59
CA ARG A 4 33.89 -23.72 21.89
C ARG A 4 33.03 -24.96 22.12
N THR A 5 31.86 -24.80 22.73
CA THR A 5 30.94 -25.93 22.99
C THR A 5 30.02 -26.16 21.80
N LYS A 6 29.35 -27.33 21.78
CA LYS A 6 28.32 -27.64 20.77
C LYS A 6 27.15 -26.64 20.77
N ILE A 7 26.74 -26.17 21.95
CA ILE A 7 25.67 -25.18 22.07
C ILE A 7 26.08 -23.86 21.43
N ASP A 8 27.34 -23.43 21.63
CA ASP A 8 27.81 -22.17 21.05
C ASP A 8 27.75 -22.21 19.53
N GLN A 9 28.22 -23.30 18.91
CA GLN A 9 28.21 -23.48 17.47
C GLN A 9 26.79 -23.60 16.91
N TRP A 10 25.89 -24.27 17.64
CA TRP A 10 24.47 -24.35 17.27
C TRP A 10 23.81 -22.97 17.32
N CYS A 11 24.04 -22.19 18.38
CA CYS A 11 23.56 -20.82 18.48
C CYS A 11 24.11 -19.93 17.35
N GLU A 12 25.41 -20.02 17.04
CA GLU A 12 26.02 -19.30 15.91
C GLU A 12 25.33 -19.63 14.58
N ALA A 13 25.00 -20.90 14.36
CA ALA A 13 24.29 -21.36 13.17
C ALA A 13 22.81 -20.94 13.14
N VAL A 14 22.14 -20.82 14.29
CA VAL A 14 20.78 -20.28 14.39
C VAL A 14 20.76 -18.77 14.08
N ILE A 15 21.75 -18.01 14.56
CA ILE A 15 21.89 -16.59 14.19
C ILE A 15 22.08 -16.48 12.67
N GLU A 16 22.89 -17.38 12.08
CA GLU A 16 23.05 -17.45 10.63
C GLU A 16 21.74 -17.72 9.89
N ALA A 17 21.00 -18.74 10.32
CA ALA A 17 19.69 -19.02 9.75
C ALA A 17 18.76 -17.81 9.87
N GLY A 18 18.85 -17.03 10.96
CA GLY A 18 18.06 -15.81 11.17
C GLY A 18 18.28 -14.74 10.09
N TRP A 19 19.52 -14.32 9.81
CA TRP A 19 19.73 -13.30 8.77
C TRP A 19 19.40 -13.82 7.36
N LEU A 20 19.59 -15.12 7.11
CA LEU A 20 19.16 -15.74 5.85
C LEU A 20 17.63 -15.78 5.72
N ALA A 21 16.90 -16.09 6.80
CA ALA A 21 15.44 -15.98 6.83
C ALA A 21 14.99 -14.55 6.53
N ALA A 22 15.60 -13.55 7.19
CA ALA A 22 15.24 -12.15 7.00
C ALA A 22 15.38 -11.71 5.53
N LEU A 23 16.46 -12.13 4.85
CA LEU A 23 16.66 -11.86 3.42
C LEU A 23 15.64 -12.60 2.52
N ILE A 24 15.05 -13.71 2.98
CA ILE A 24 14.03 -14.44 2.23
C ILE A 24 12.64 -13.84 2.44
N VAL A 25 12.20 -13.74 3.71
CA VAL A 25 10.81 -13.37 4.01
C VAL A 25 10.53 -11.89 3.76
N ALA A 26 11.48 -10.99 4.02
CA ALA A 26 11.25 -9.56 3.87
C ALA A 26 10.86 -9.15 2.43
N PRO A 27 11.49 -9.65 1.36
CA PRO A 27 11.05 -9.34 0.00
C PRO A 27 9.96 -10.28 -0.55
N LEU A 28 9.89 -11.54 -0.09
CA LEU A 28 9.03 -12.56 -0.69
C LEU A 28 7.61 -12.61 -0.11
N PHE A 29 7.45 -12.34 1.17
CA PHE A 29 6.20 -12.56 1.89
C PHE A 29 5.16 -11.47 1.60
N PHE A 30 3.89 -11.85 1.49
CA PHE A 30 2.73 -10.95 1.61
C PHE A 30 1.54 -11.75 2.17
N ASN A 31 0.53 -11.09 2.72
CA ASN A 31 -0.59 -11.74 3.41
C ASN A 31 -1.95 -11.28 2.88
N VAL A 32 -2.57 -12.09 2.02
CA VAL A 32 -3.90 -11.82 1.45
C VAL A 32 -5.03 -11.82 2.49
N PHE A 33 -4.81 -12.35 3.68
CA PHE A 33 -5.80 -12.38 4.76
C PHE A 33 -5.87 -11.06 5.54
N SER A 34 -4.81 -10.24 5.50
CA SER A 34 -4.74 -8.92 6.14
C SER A 34 -5.29 -7.82 5.21
N SER A 35 -5.73 -6.69 5.77
CA SER A 35 -6.10 -5.50 5.00
C SER A 35 -4.83 -4.85 4.42
N ARG A 36 -3.75 -4.82 5.21
CA ARG A 36 -2.43 -4.30 4.81
C ARG A 36 -1.54 -5.41 4.23
N VAL A 37 -1.90 -5.89 3.05
CA VAL A 37 -1.37 -7.10 2.41
C VAL A 37 0.16 -7.19 2.35
N PHE A 38 0.88 -6.08 2.19
CA PHE A 38 2.29 -6.11 1.79
C PHE A 38 3.31 -5.81 2.89
N GLU A 39 3.26 -4.66 3.56
CA GLU A 39 4.41 -4.19 4.36
C GLU A 39 4.40 -4.58 5.85
N PRO A 40 3.36 -4.30 6.64
CA PRO A 40 3.42 -4.46 8.10
C PRO A 40 3.65 -5.90 8.56
N ASP A 41 3.06 -6.87 7.86
CA ASP A 41 3.19 -8.28 8.22
C ASP A 41 4.62 -8.80 8.00
N LYS A 42 5.34 -8.25 7.01
CA LYS A 42 6.78 -8.52 6.82
C LYS A 42 7.59 -8.03 8.02
N ILE A 43 7.23 -6.89 8.60
CA ILE A 43 7.91 -6.33 9.78
C ILE A 43 7.72 -7.24 10.99
N SER A 44 6.51 -7.74 11.19
CA SER A 44 6.24 -8.70 12.27
C SER A 44 7.10 -9.96 12.15
N LEU A 45 7.35 -10.45 10.93
CA LEU A 45 8.30 -11.55 10.69
C LEU A 45 9.75 -11.14 11.00
N VAL A 46 10.22 -9.99 10.49
CA VAL A 46 11.60 -9.52 10.72
C VAL A 46 11.88 -9.28 12.21
N ARG A 47 10.95 -8.66 12.94
CA ARG A 47 11.03 -8.48 14.41
C ARG A 47 11.12 -9.83 15.12
N SER A 48 10.32 -10.82 14.69
CA SER A 48 10.32 -12.16 15.30
C SER A 48 11.62 -12.92 15.03
N ILE A 49 12.16 -12.81 13.81
CA ILE A 49 13.47 -13.36 13.44
C ILE A 49 14.57 -12.72 14.29
N MET A 50 14.55 -11.40 14.46
CA MET A 50 15.51 -10.69 15.31
C MET A 50 15.49 -11.22 16.75
N LEU A 51 14.31 -11.43 17.34
CA LEU A 51 14.18 -11.98 18.69
C LEU A 51 14.77 -13.39 18.81
N VAL A 52 14.58 -14.25 17.81
CA VAL A 52 15.21 -15.59 17.78
C VAL A 52 16.73 -15.50 17.71
N MET A 53 17.26 -14.57 16.92
CA MET A 53 18.71 -14.33 16.84
C MET A 53 19.27 -13.82 18.17
N VAL A 54 18.56 -12.90 18.83
CA VAL A 54 18.94 -12.38 20.16
C VAL A 54 18.90 -13.49 21.21
N LEU A 55 17.90 -14.37 21.18
CA LEU A 55 17.85 -15.53 22.09
C LEU A 55 19.08 -16.41 21.93
N ALA A 56 19.40 -16.80 20.69
CA ALA A 56 20.54 -17.65 20.41
C ALA A 56 21.85 -16.96 20.85
N TRP A 57 21.96 -15.65 20.64
CA TRP A 57 23.09 -14.87 21.11
C TRP A 57 23.20 -14.83 22.65
N LEU A 58 22.10 -14.58 23.37
CA LEU A 58 22.06 -14.57 24.84
C LEU A 58 22.42 -15.93 25.43
N VAL A 59 21.87 -17.03 24.88
CA VAL A 59 22.19 -18.40 25.31
C VAL A 59 23.68 -18.68 25.15
N LYS A 60 24.26 -18.29 24.00
CA LYS A 60 25.69 -18.44 23.74
C LYS A 60 26.56 -17.66 24.73
N VAL A 61 26.23 -16.38 24.97
CA VAL A 61 26.98 -15.54 25.91
C VAL A 61 26.87 -16.07 27.34
N ALA A 62 25.67 -16.51 27.77
CA ALA A 62 25.46 -17.11 29.09
C ALA A 62 26.23 -18.43 29.28
N ASN A 63 26.44 -19.19 28.21
CA ASN A 63 27.26 -20.41 28.22
C ASN A 63 28.78 -20.12 28.27
N GLY A 64 29.19 -18.85 28.23
CA GLY A 64 30.59 -18.42 28.24
C GLY A 64 31.21 -18.29 26.86
N GLY A 65 30.41 -18.40 25.79
CA GLY A 65 30.85 -18.12 24.43
C GLY A 65 31.11 -16.63 24.20
N PRO A 66 31.97 -16.26 23.24
CA PRO A 66 32.30 -14.87 22.98
C PRO A 66 31.09 -14.13 22.37
N ALA A 67 30.79 -12.94 22.90
CA ALA A 67 29.73 -12.07 22.36
C ALA A 67 30.01 -11.65 20.91
N TRP A 68 31.30 -11.48 20.56
CA TRP A 68 31.78 -11.17 19.22
C TRP A 68 32.85 -12.18 18.80
N LEU A 69 32.70 -12.84 17.64
CA LEU A 69 33.73 -13.78 17.19
C LEU A 69 35.03 -13.02 16.83
N PRO A 70 36.21 -13.51 17.24
CA PRO A 70 37.48 -12.85 16.95
C PRO A 70 37.73 -12.73 15.45
N ALA A 71 38.51 -11.72 15.07
CA ALA A 71 38.93 -11.52 13.68
C ALA A 71 39.92 -12.62 13.26
N LEU A 72 39.88 -13.02 11.99
CA LEU A 72 40.87 -13.93 11.40
C LEU A 72 42.30 -13.41 11.64
N GLY A 73 43.16 -14.25 12.24
CA GLY A 73 44.56 -13.94 12.50
C GLY A 73 44.87 -13.16 13.78
N SER A 74 43.88 -12.89 14.65
CA SER A 74 44.13 -12.32 15.99
C SER A 74 44.52 -13.42 17.00
N GLU A 75 45.80 -13.50 17.35
CA GLU A 75 46.33 -14.43 18.37
C GLU A 75 46.27 -13.89 19.81
N GLU A 76 45.87 -12.63 20.03
CA GLU A 76 45.90 -12.05 21.38
C GLU A 76 44.69 -12.42 22.25
N GLU A 77 45.03 -12.86 23.47
CA GLU A 77 44.14 -13.24 24.56
C GLU A 77 43.15 -12.12 24.92
N GLY A 78 41.87 -12.44 24.73
CA GLY A 78 40.92 -12.32 25.84
C GLY A 78 40.67 -10.94 26.45
N THR A 79 40.70 -9.83 25.70
CA THR A 79 40.00 -8.60 26.13
C THR A 79 39.46 -7.78 24.95
N THR A 80 38.25 -8.08 24.49
CA THR A 80 37.45 -7.11 23.72
C THR A 80 37.01 -5.99 24.66
N THR A 81 37.88 -4.99 24.86
CA THR A 81 37.57 -3.77 25.61
C THR A 81 36.70 -2.80 24.80
N TRP A 82 36.02 -1.87 25.47
CA TRP A 82 35.34 -0.71 24.89
C TRP A 82 36.24 0.08 23.92
N ARG A 83 37.57 0.04 24.09
CA ARG A 83 38.55 0.67 23.19
C ARG A 83 38.58 0.04 21.79
N THR A 84 38.18 -1.22 21.63
CA THR A 84 38.09 -1.89 20.33
C THR A 84 36.81 -1.49 19.58
N PHE A 85 35.73 -1.17 20.29
CA PHE A 85 34.44 -0.73 19.71
C PHE A 85 34.60 0.56 18.89
N TRP A 86 35.28 1.58 19.43
CA TRP A 86 35.54 2.85 18.74
C TRP A 86 36.44 2.74 17.52
N ARG A 87 37.12 1.59 17.33
CA ARG A 87 38.00 1.33 16.18
C ARG A 87 37.29 0.64 15.01
N VAL A 88 36.06 0.14 15.22
CA VAL A 88 35.28 -0.51 14.15
C VAL A 88 34.58 0.56 13.31
N PRO A 89 34.78 0.57 11.97
CA PRO A 89 34.11 1.52 11.09
C PRO A 89 32.58 1.50 11.20
N PHE A 90 31.97 2.68 11.02
CA PHE A 90 30.51 2.94 11.02
C PHE A 90 29.77 2.74 12.34
N LEU A 91 30.34 2.07 13.35
CA LEU A 91 29.63 1.87 14.63
C LEU A 91 29.28 3.17 15.34
N VAL A 92 30.11 4.22 15.19
CA VAL A 92 29.81 5.55 15.76
C VAL A 92 28.60 6.19 15.07
N PRO A 93 28.56 6.33 13.73
CA PRO A 93 27.33 6.74 13.03
C PRO A 93 26.09 5.91 13.40
N ILE A 94 26.21 4.59 13.51
CA ILE A 94 25.10 3.70 13.89
C ILE A 94 24.61 4.02 15.31
N LEU A 95 25.54 4.19 16.27
CA LEU A 95 25.20 4.56 17.64
C LEU A 95 24.53 5.94 17.70
N LEU A 96 25.06 6.92 16.96
CA LEU A 96 24.44 8.25 16.87
C LEU A 96 23.03 8.17 16.30
N LEU A 97 22.80 7.31 15.31
CA LEU A 97 21.47 7.11 14.72
C LEU A 97 20.52 6.41 15.70
N LEU A 98 20.98 5.41 16.45
CA LEU A 98 20.19 4.79 17.53
C LEU A 98 19.82 5.81 18.62
N ILE A 99 20.76 6.68 19.00
CA ILE A 99 20.51 7.77 19.95
C ILE A 99 19.50 8.76 19.36
N ALA A 100 19.63 9.12 18.08
CA ALA A 100 18.69 10.01 17.41
C ALA A 100 17.27 9.45 17.43
N TYR A 101 17.08 8.20 17.00
CA TYR A 101 15.77 7.53 17.06
C TYR A 101 15.19 7.47 18.48
N ALA A 102 16.03 7.18 19.49
CA ALA A 102 15.59 7.16 20.88
C ALA A 102 15.16 8.55 21.37
N VAL A 103 15.99 9.58 21.14
CA VAL A 103 15.71 10.97 21.50
C VAL A 103 14.44 11.46 20.81
N SER A 104 14.32 11.26 19.50
CA SER A 104 13.15 11.67 18.73
C SER A 104 11.88 10.92 19.13
N THR A 105 11.99 9.67 19.61
CA THR A 105 10.84 8.94 20.15
C THR A 105 10.40 9.49 21.50
N ILE A 106 11.35 9.80 22.40
CA ILE A 106 11.07 10.37 23.72
C ILE A 106 10.37 11.73 23.59
N PHE A 107 10.83 12.55 22.65
CA PHE A 107 10.27 13.88 22.39
C PHE A 107 9.17 13.89 21.32
N SER A 108 8.70 12.73 20.87
CA SER A 108 7.73 12.63 19.78
C SER A 108 6.40 13.30 20.14
N VAL A 109 5.71 13.87 19.14
CA VAL A 109 4.32 14.32 19.29
C VAL A 109 3.32 13.15 19.40
N ALA A 110 3.75 11.95 18.98
CA ALA A 110 2.98 10.71 19.08
C ALA A 110 3.91 9.55 19.53
N PRO A 111 4.29 9.49 20.82
CA PRO A 111 5.32 8.54 21.31
C PRO A 111 4.99 7.08 21.04
N PHE A 112 3.72 6.69 21.15
CA PHE A 112 3.26 5.34 20.85
C PHE A 112 3.52 4.97 19.38
N VAL A 113 3.09 5.84 18.46
CA VAL A 113 3.32 5.70 17.02
C VAL A 113 4.81 5.69 16.70
N SER A 114 5.61 6.52 17.36
CA SER A 114 7.06 6.54 17.16
C SER A 114 7.78 5.30 17.63
N TRP A 115 7.33 4.67 18.70
CA TRP A 115 7.93 3.42 19.17
C TRP A 115 7.51 2.22 18.30
N TRP A 116 6.20 2.03 18.11
CA TRP A 116 5.65 0.85 17.44
C TRP A 116 5.56 0.98 15.92
N GLY A 117 5.42 2.19 15.41
CA GLY A 117 5.10 2.53 14.03
C GLY A 117 3.60 2.79 13.82
N SER A 118 3.26 3.48 12.74
CA SER A 118 1.89 3.78 12.33
C SER A 118 1.17 2.52 11.84
N TYR A 119 -0.16 2.55 11.84
CA TYR A 119 -1.00 1.51 11.28
C TYR A 119 -0.55 1.11 9.87
N GLN A 120 -0.29 2.07 8.98
CA GLN A 120 0.01 1.78 7.57
C GLN A 120 1.38 1.11 7.35
N ARG A 121 2.39 1.41 8.18
CA ARG A 121 3.79 1.04 7.88
C ARG A 121 4.50 0.25 8.95
N LEU A 122 4.21 0.43 10.23
CA LEU A 122 4.87 -0.26 11.36
C LEU A 122 6.41 -0.10 11.40
N GLN A 123 6.97 1.01 10.88
CA GLN A 123 8.40 1.32 10.79
C GLN A 123 8.92 2.20 11.95
N GLY A 124 8.31 2.11 13.13
CA GLY A 124 8.76 2.83 14.34
C GLY A 124 10.15 2.40 14.85
N THR A 125 10.60 3.00 15.95
CA THR A 125 11.92 2.79 16.55
C THR A 125 12.21 1.33 16.88
N TYR A 126 11.22 0.55 17.33
CA TYR A 126 11.40 -0.88 17.57
C TYR A 126 11.79 -1.64 16.28
N THR A 127 11.19 -1.30 15.14
CA THR A 127 11.56 -1.88 13.84
C THR A 127 12.95 -1.44 13.42
N PHE A 128 13.25 -0.14 13.56
CA PHE A 128 14.57 0.39 13.22
C PHE A 128 15.69 -0.33 14.01
N ILE A 129 15.52 -0.48 15.32
CA ILE A 129 16.43 -1.23 16.20
C ILE A 129 16.56 -2.68 15.72
N SER A 130 15.45 -3.30 15.28
CA SER A 130 15.47 -4.68 14.79
C SER A 130 16.41 -4.85 13.59
N TYR A 131 16.38 -3.92 12.61
CA TYR A 131 17.30 -3.96 11.47
C TYR A 131 18.76 -3.81 11.91
N VAL A 132 19.04 -2.88 12.82
CA VAL A 132 20.40 -2.64 13.34
C VAL A 132 20.91 -3.85 14.11
N ILE A 133 20.10 -4.48 14.96
CA ILE A 133 20.49 -5.69 15.70
C ILE A 133 20.78 -6.85 14.75
N ILE A 134 19.95 -7.07 13.72
CA ILE A 134 20.21 -8.10 12.71
C ILE A 134 21.56 -7.84 12.03
N ALA A 135 21.87 -6.59 11.67
CA ALA A 135 23.17 -6.23 11.08
C ALA A 135 24.34 -6.45 12.06
N LEU A 136 24.21 -6.02 13.31
CA LEU A 136 25.26 -6.20 14.33
C LEU A 136 25.53 -7.68 14.62
N LEU A 137 24.47 -8.50 14.71
CA LEU A 137 24.60 -9.95 14.88
C LEU A 137 25.19 -10.61 13.62
N THR A 138 24.81 -10.17 12.42
CA THR A 138 25.43 -10.64 11.17
C THR A 138 26.92 -10.32 11.16
N MET A 139 27.27 -9.07 11.46
CA MET A 139 28.65 -8.58 11.56
C MET A 139 29.48 -9.33 12.61
N ALA A 140 28.88 -9.69 13.74
CA ALA A 140 29.55 -10.41 14.82
C ALA A 140 29.82 -11.89 14.50
N HIS A 141 29.07 -12.49 13.56
CA HIS A 141 29.07 -13.94 13.34
C HIS A 141 29.42 -14.38 11.91
N LEU A 142 29.39 -13.48 10.93
CA LEU A 142 29.80 -13.75 9.56
C LEU A 142 31.34 -13.87 9.48
N ARG A 143 31.85 -15.09 9.35
CA ARG A 143 33.29 -15.41 9.40
C ARG A 143 33.77 -16.35 8.30
N THR A 144 32.90 -17.18 7.73
CA THR A 144 33.31 -18.23 6.79
C THR A 144 32.96 -17.89 5.33
N PRO A 145 33.75 -18.39 4.36
CA PRO A 145 33.42 -18.26 2.93
C PRO A 145 32.06 -18.91 2.57
N ASP A 146 31.66 -19.97 3.27
CA ASP A 146 30.37 -20.65 3.04
C ASP A 146 29.19 -19.78 3.44
N GLN A 147 29.31 -19.01 4.53
CA GLN A 147 28.28 -18.06 4.93
C GLN A 147 28.08 -16.96 3.89
N ILE A 148 29.18 -16.41 3.36
CA ILE A 148 29.13 -15.40 2.29
C ILE A 148 28.43 -15.97 1.05
N ARG A 149 28.78 -17.20 0.64
CA ARG A 149 28.12 -17.87 -0.50
C ARG A 149 26.63 -18.08 -0.28
N ARG A 150 26.21 -18.53 0.90
CA ARG A 150 24.79 -18.69 1.24
C ARG A 150 24.05 -17.36 1.22
N LEU A 151 24.65 -16.30 1.75
CA LEU A 151 24.08 -14.95 1.71
C LEU A 151 23.89 -14.47 0.27
N GLN A 152 24.90 -14.60 -0.59
CA GLN A 152 24.78 -14.25 -2.02
C GLN A 152 23.74 -15.08 -2.73
N HIS A 153 23.72 -16.39 -2.47
CA HIS A 153 22.74 -17.30 -3.04
C HIS A 153 21.31 -16.89 -2.65
N VAL A 154 21.06 -16.60 -1.37
CA VAL A 154 19.74 -16.14 -0.90
C VAL A 154 19.34 -14.84 -1.58
N VAL A 155 20.21 -13.82 -1.61
CA VAL A 155 19.90 -12.54 -2.27
C VAL A 155 19.50 -12.74 -3.74
N ILE A 156 20.26 -13.56 -4.47
CA ILE A 156 20.06 -13.78 -5.91
C ILE A 156 18.83 -14.68 -6.15
N VAL A 157 18.73 -15.82 -5.48
CA VAL A 157 17.66 -16.80 -5.72
C VAL A 157 16.31 -16.29 -5.22
N THR A 158 16.24 -15.54 -4.12
CA THR A 158 14.96 -14.94 -3.66
C THR A 158 14.43 -13.90 -4.65
N SER A 159 15.28 -13.19 -5.39
CA SER A 159 14.83 -12.24 -6.41
C SER A 159 14.16 -12.90 -7.62
N LEU A 160 14.52 -14.15 -7.94
CA LEU A 160 14.01 -14.88 -9.10
C LEU A 160 12.49 -15.09 -9.07
N PRO A 161 11.88 -15.72 -8.04
CA PRO A 161 10.44 -15.93 -8.01
C PRO A 161 9.67 -14.62 -7.98
N ILE A 162 10.19 -13.58 -7.33
CA ILE A 162 9.55 -12.27 -7.27
C ILE A 162 9.53 -11.65 -8.68
N ALA A 163 10.64 -11.75 -9.41
CA ALA A 163 10.72 -11.24 -10.78
C ALA A 163 9.83 -12.04 -11.75
N ILE A 164 9.80 -13.38 -11.64
CA ILE A 164 8.89 -14.24 -12.43
C ILE A 164 7.43 -13.95 -12.11
N TYR A 165 7.08 -13.71 -10.85
CA TYR A 165 5.72 -13.35 -10.47
C TYR A 165 5.28 -12.01 -11.10
N GLY A 166 6.21 -11.05 -11.23
CA GLY A 166 6.00 -9.86 -12.05
C GLY A 166 5.69 -10.19 -13.52
N VAL A 167 6.38 -11.17 -14.13
CA VAL A 167 6.07 -11.64 -15.49
C VAL A 167 4.64 -12.22 -15.57
N ILE A 168 4.24 -13.01 -14.58
CA ILE A 168 2.88 -13.60 -14.49
C ILE A 168 1.81 -12.50 -14.41
N GLN A 169 2.06 -11.43 -13.65
CA GLN A 169 1.18 -10.27 -13.59
C GLN A 169 1.10 -9.53 -14.93
N HIS A 170 2.23 -9.31 -15.59
CA HIS A 170 2.29 -8.60 -16.88
C HIS A 170 1.38 -9.25 -17.94
N TYR A 171 1.35 -10.59 -17.98
CA TYR A 171 0.51 -11.35 -18.91
C TYR A 171 -0.91 -11.64 -18.38
N ALA A 172 -1.32 -11.01 -17.28
CA ALA A 172 -2.64 -11.17 -16.67
C ALA A 172 -3.02 -12.64 -16.41
N VAL A 173 -2.05 -13.48 -16.01
CA VAL A 173 -2.26 -14.91 -15.68
C VAL A 173 -2.19 -15.18 -14.17
N ASP A 174 -2.06 -14.13 -13.36
CA ASP A 174 -2.11 -14.14 -11.91
C ASP A 174 -3.52 -14.53 -11.40
N PRO A 175 -3.64 -15.53 -10.50
CA PRO A 175 -4.93 -15.92 -9.95
C PRO A 175 -5.43 -15.01 -8.82
N LEU A 176 -4.59 -14.11 -8.28
CA LEU A 176 -4.98 -13.23 -7.17
C LEU A 176 -5.72 -11.95 -7.65
N PRO A 177 -6.84 -11.56 -7.00
CA PRO A 177 -7.62 -10.40 -7.40
C PRO A 177 -7.02 -9.09 -6.85
N TRP A 178 -6.22 -8.39 -7.66
CA TRP A 178 -5.64 -7.10 -7.29
C TRP A 178 -6.56 -5.93 -7.62
N GLY A 179 -6.68 -4.96 -6.71
CA GLY A 179 -7.51 -3.76 -6.91
C GLY A 179 -6.92 -2.70 -7.85
N GLY A 180 -5.65 -2.86 -8.29
CA GLY A 180 -4.96 -1.93 -9.18
C GLY A 180 -4.41 -2.61 -10.44
N ASP A 181 -4.03 -1.82 -11.44
CA ASP A 181 -3.41 -2.33 -12.66
C ASP A 181 -1.97 -2.80 -12.38
N VAL A 182 -1.82 -4.12 -12.21
CA VAL A 182 -0.53 -4.82 -12.08
C VAL A 182 -0.02 -5.36 -13.41
N THR A 183 -0.72 -5.13 -14.52
CA THR A 183 -0.36 -5.67 -15.84
C THR A 183 0.59 -4.73 -16.58
N THR A 184 0.31 -3.43 -16.60
CA THR A 184 1.17 -2.44 -17.27
C THR A 184 2.38 -2.03 -16.44
N ARG A 185 2.19 -1.95 -15.11
CA ARG A 185 3.22 -1.66 -14.11
C ARG A 185 3.21 -2.74 -13.05
N ILE A 186 4.06 -3.73 -13.25
CA ILE A 186 4.13 -4.89 -12.38
C ILE A 186 4.49 -4.51 -10.93
N ALA A 187 3.89 -5.19 -9.96
CA ALA A 187 4.05 -4.90 -8.53
C ALA A 187 4.62 -6.09 -7.74
N ALA A 188 4.37 -7.31 -8.22
CA ALA A 188 4.75 -8.58 -7.61
C ALA A 188 4.51 -8.60 -6.08
N ASN A 189 5.40 -9.25 -5.32
CA ASN A 189 5.31 -9.40 -3.86
C ASN A 189 5.50 -8.08 -3.07
N ALA A 190 5.80 -6.98 -3.77
CA ALA A 190 5.99 -5.67 -3.15
C ALA A 190 4.71 -4.81 -3.16
N GLY A 191 3.69 -5.19 -3.95
CA GLY A 191 2.42 -4.45 -4.02
C GLY A 191 2.49 -3.07 -4.68
N ASN A 192 3.69 -2.64 -5.07
CA ASN A 192 3.93 -1.37 -5.74
C ASN A 192 5.15 -1.51 -6.67
N ALA A 193 5.03 -1.00 -7.90
CA ALA A 193 6.09 -1.06 -8.91
C ALA A 193 7.39 -0.35 -8.49
N ILE A 194 7.31 0.73 -7.70
CA ILE A 194 8.50 1.44 -7.20
C ILE A 194 9.23 0.54 -6.19
N PHE A 195 8.48 -0.03 -5.24
CA PHE A 195 9.01 -0.92 -4.19
C PHE A 195 9.64 -2.18 -4.77
N LEU A 196 9.02 -2.78 -5.80
CA LEU A 196 9.57 -3.92 -6.52
C LEU A 196 10.94 -3.59 -7.15
N ALA A 197 11.01 -2.49 -7.91
CA ALA A 197 12.25 -2.10 -8.57
C ALA A 197 13.34 -1.69 -7.57
N ALA A 198 12.98 -0.99 -6.50
CA ALA A 198 13.88 -0.63 -5.40
C ALA A 198 14.49 -1.87 -4.73
N TYR A 199 13.72 -2.95 -4.56
CA TYR A 199 14.26 -4.22 -4.09
C TYR A 199 15.15 -4.90 -5.16
N MET A 200 14.74 -4.93 -6.42
CA MET A 200 15.50 -5.61 -7.48
C MET A 200 16.92 -5.05 -7.66
N ILE A 201 17.09 -3.72 -7.58
CA ILE A 201 18.42 -3.11 -7.66
C ILE A 201 19.35 -3.56 -6.53
N MET A 202 18.81 -3.99 -5.38
CA MET A 202 19.61 -4.52 -4.27
C MET A 202 20.28 -5.86 -4.62
N ALA A 203 19.69 -6.64 -5.52
CA ALA A 203 20.20 -7.95 -5.93
C ALA A 203 21.09 -7.90 -7.18
N VAL A 204 20.86 -6.96 -8.11
CA VAL A 204 21.51 -6.92 -9.43
C VAL A 204 23.04 -6.97 -9.37
N PHE A 205 23.67 -6.15 -8.52
CA PHE A 205 25.14 -6.07 -8.50
C PHE A 205 25.80 -7.31 -7.90
N LEU A 206 25.11 -8.00 -6.98
CA LEU A 206 25.55 -9.30 -6.46
C LEU A 206 25.40 -10.39 -7.53
N THR A 207 24.33 -10.35 -8.35
CA THR A 207 24.20 -11.23 -9.53
C THR A 207 25.33 -10.97 -10.53
N LEU A 208 25.62 -9.71 -10.84
CA LEU A 208 26.72 -9.31 -11.75
C LEU A 208 28.06 -9.83 -11.23
N GLU A 209 28.35 -9.65 -9.95
CA GLU A 209 29.58 -10.15 -9.34
C GLU A 209 29.74 -11.68 -9.45
N ARG A 210 28.64 -12.43 -9.30
CA ARG A 210 28.63 -13.89 -9.52
C ARG A 210 28.86 -14.25 -10.99
N ILE A 211 28.26 -13.51 -11.92
CA ILE A 211 28.48 -13.69 -13.37
C ILE A 211 29.97 -13.48 -13.71
N PHE A 212 30.55 -12.36 -13.29
CA PHE A 212 31.96 -12.05 -13.51
C PHE A 212 32.87 -13.14 -12.93
N SER A 213 32.57 -13.59 -11.71
CA SER A 213 33.34 -14.65 -11.06
C SER A 213 33.25 -15.99 -11.79
N SER A 214 32.08 -16.37 -12.31
CA SER A 214 31.89 -17.60 -13.08
C SER A 214 32.59 -17.54 -14.45
N PHE A 215 32.53 -16.41 -15.15
CA PHE A 215 33.24 -16.23 -16.43
C PHE A 215 34.75 -16.18 -16.26
N ALA A 216 35.25 -15.48 -15.23
CA ALA A 216 36.68 -15.44 -14.94
C ALA A 216 37.25 -16.85 -14.70
N PHE A 217 36.48 -17.72 -14.05
CA PHE A 217 36.86 -19.11 -13.83
C PHE A 217 36.88 -19.94 -15.12
N LEU A 218 35.86 -19.80 -15.97
CA LEU A 218 35.81 -20.46 -17.29
C LEU A 218 37.03 -20.11 -18.15
N LEU A 219 37.36 -18.81 -18.25
CA LEU A 219 38.49 -18.32 -19.03
C LEU A 219 39.85 -18.73 -18.45
N ALA A 220 39.95 -18.88 -17.13
CA ALA A 220 41.20 -19.33 -16.49
C ALA A 220 41.51 -20.80 -16.79
N ASN A 221 40.48 -21.66 -16.87
CA ASN A 221 40.65 -23.10 -17.12
C ASN A 221 40.94 -23.44 -18.59
N ASP A 222 40.43 -22.68 -19.56
CA ASP A 222 40.71 -22.89 -21.00
C ASP A 222 42.22 -22.80 -21.33
N ASN A 223 42.99 -22.02 -20.57
CA ASN A 223 44.43 -21.87 -20.73
C ASN A 223 45.26 -23.09 -20.29
N THR A 224 44.65 -24.13 -19.68
CA THR A 224 45.36 -25.31 -19.14
C THR A 224 45.29 -26.57 -20.03
N GLY A 225 44.79 -26.47 -21.27
CA GLY A 225 44.91 -27.53 -22.28
C GLY A 225 43.94 -28.72 -22.12
N GLY A 226 42.92 -28.63 -21.26
CA GLY A 226 41.88 -29.65 -21.11
C GLY A 226 40.64 -29.35 -21.95
N SER A 227 40.38 -30.17 -22.98
CA SER A 227 39.29 -30.01 -23.98
C SER A 227 37.86 -30.32 -23.51
N ARG A 228 37.53 -30.14 -22.22
CA ARG A 228 36.16 -30.36 -21.71
C ARG A 228 35.61 -29.08 -21.09
N LEU A 229 34.53 -28.55 -21.69
CA LEU A 229 33.70 -27.50 -21.08
C LEU A 229 33.38 -27.89 -19.63
N ASP A 230 33.75 -27.03 -18.69
CA ASP A 230 33.44 -27.21 -17.27
C ASP A 230 31.94 -26.97 -17.03
N MET A 231 31.16 -28.04 -17.18
CA MET A 231 29.69 -28.03 -17.11
C MET A 231 29.13 -27.34 -15.84
N PRO A 232 29.67 -27.56 -14.63
CA PRO A 232 29.20 -26.84 -13.43
C PRO A 232 29.34 -25.32 -13.52
N SER A 233 30.48 -24.81 -14.01
CA SER A 233 30.70 -23.37 -14.17
C SER A 233 29.82 -22.76 -15.26
N ALA A 234 29.63 -23.48 -16.37
CA ALA A 234 28.74 -23.07 -17.45
C ALA A 234 27.27 -23.01 -16.97
N LEU A 235 26.81 -24.01 -16.23
CA LEU A 235 25.46 -24.04 -15.64
C LEU A 235 25.26 -22.93 -14.61
N ALA A 236 26.25 -22.68 -13.74
CA ALA A 236 26.20 -21.58 -12.78
C ALA A 236 26.13 -20.23 -13.50
N GLY A 237 27.02 -19.99 -14.46
CA GLY A 237 27.05 -18.76 -15.27
C GLY A 237 25.74 -18.53 -16.04
N ALA A 238 25.20 -19.56 -16.69
CA ALA A 238 23.92 -19.48 -17.39
C ALA A 238 22.74 -19.19 -16.44
N GLY A 239 22.72 -19.83 -15.27
CA GLY A 239 21.71 -19.58 -14.24
C GLY A 239 21.75 -18.13 -13.74
N TYR A 240 22.93 -17.58 -13.44
CA TYR A 240 23.04 -16.18 -13.02
C TYR A 240 22.71 -15.19 -14.14
N LEU A 241 23.11 -15.46 -15.39
CA LEU A 241 22.72 -14.64 -16.54
C LEU A 241 21.20 -14.61 -16.74
N PHE A 242 20.55 -15.77 -16.61
CA PHE A 242 19.10 -15.85 -16.69
C PHE A 242 18.43 -15.03 -15.57
N ILE A 243 18.89 -15.17 -14.33
CA ILE A 243 18.36 -14.39 -13.20
C ILE A 243 18.56 -12.89 -13.45
N LEU A 244 19.74 -12.46 -13.91
CA LEU A 244 19.99 -11.06 -14.25
C LEU A 244 19.03 -10.56 -15.33
N PHE A 245 18.81 -11.35 -16.39
CA PHE A 245 17.86 -11.00 -17.44
C PHE A 245 16.45 -10.76 -16.89
N VAL A 246 15.94 -11.67 -16.06
CA VAL A 246 14.59 -11.54 -15.47
C VAL A 246 14.53 -10.40 -14.44
N GLN A 247 15.60 -10.17 -13.66
CA GLN A 247 15.72 -9.00 -12.76
C GLN A 247 15.60 -7.69 -13.54
N LEU A 248 16.36 -7.53 -14.63
CA LEU A 248 16.35 -6.33 -15.47
C LEU A 248 15.01 -6.16 -16.20
N LEU A 249 14.41 -7.25 -16.67
CA LEU A 249 13.08 -7.24 -17.28
C LEU A 249 12.01 -6.77 -16.29
N ALA A 250 12.06 -7.28 -15.06
CA ALA A 250 11.15 -6.85 -14.00
C ALA A 250 11.33 -5.35 -13.68
N ILE A 251 12.58 -4.88 -13.51
CA ILE A 251 12.88 -3.45 -13.31
C ILE A 251 12.31 -2.62 -14.47
N PHE A 252 12.49 -3.08 -15.71
CA PHE A 252 11.99 -2.40 -16.90
C PHE A 252 10.47 -2.24 -16.88
N TRP A 253 9.72 -3.31 -16.60
CA TRP A 253 8.26 -3.29 -16.54
C TRP A 253 7.67 -2.53 -15.35
N THR A 254 8.46 -2.20 -14.33
CA THR A 254 7.97 -1.33 -13.24
C THR A 254 7.76 0.13 -13.67
N GLN A 255 8.50 0.57 -14.70
CA GLN A 255 8.51 1.96 -15.19
C GLN A 255 8.85 3.02 -14.12
N SER A 256 9.68 2.67 -13.13
CA SER A 256 9.95 3.48 -11.94
C SER A 256 11.25 4.30 -12.04
N ARG A 257 11.16 5.63 -12.20
CA ARG A 257 12.30 6.54 -12.47
C ARG A 257 13.43 6.49 -11.43
N GLY A 258 13.11 6.53 -10.14
CA GLY A 258 14.12 6.50 -9.05
C GLY A 258 15.02 5.26 -9.10
N PRO A 259 14.45 4.04 -9.12
CA PRO A 259 15.21 2.80 -9.30
C PRO A 259 16.03 2.74 -10.60
N TRP A 260 15.55 3.31 -11.71
CA TRP A 260 16.34 3.42 -12.95
C TRP A 260 17.59 4.29 -12.75
N LEU A 261 17.45 5.46 -12.11
CA LEU A 261 18.58 6.34 -11.79
C LEU A 261 19.58 5.63 -10.86
N GLY A 262 19.08 4.93 -9.84
CA GLY A 262 19.91 4.12 -8.95
C GLY A 262 20.66 3.01 -9.68
N LEU A 263 19.97 2.25 -10.56
CA LEU A 263 20.58 1.20 -11.37
C LEU A 263 21.66 1.75 -12.31
N PHE A 264 21.41 2.87 -12.99
CA PHE A 264 22.39 3.49 -13.88
C PHE A 264 23.61 3.99 -13.13
N LEU A 265 23.43 4.68 -12.00
CA LEU A 265 24.55 5.16 -11.20
C LEU A 265 25.35 3.99 -10.61
N GLY A 266 24.67 3.02 -10.00
CA GLY A 266 25.31 1.83 -9.44
C GLY A 266 26.07 1.04 -10.51
N GLY A 267 25.50 0.89 -11.72
CA GLY A 267 26.17 0.26 -12.86
C GLY A 267 27.40 1.02 -13.32
N TYR A 268 27.29 2.36 -13.38
CA TYR A 268 28.41 3.22 -13.71
C TYR A 268 29.55 3.09 -12.69
N VAL A 269 29.22 3.15 -11.39
CA VAL A 269 30.17 2.98 -10.27
C VAL A 269 30.78 1.57 -10.28
N PHE A 270 29.99 0.52 -10.53
CA PHE A 270 30.45 -0.86 -10.60
C PHE A 270 31.53 -1.04 -11.67
N VAL A 271 31.27 -0.59 -12.90
CA VAL A 271 32.22 -0.69 -14.00
C VAL A 271 33.45 0.18 -13.74
N LEU A 272 33.26 1.41 -13.27
CA LEU A 272 34.34 2.35 -12.98
C LEU A 272 35.31 1.80 -11.92
N LEU A 273 34.79 1.25 -10.83
CA LEU A 273 35.60 0.61 -9.79
C LEU A 273 36.24 -0.70 -10.26
N THR A 274 35.53 -1.50 -11.06
CA THR A 274 36.08 -2.76 -11.61
C THR A 274 37.27 -2.50 -12.52
N ILE A 275 37.19 -1.52 -13.43
CA ILE A 275 38.32 -1.11 -14.29
C ILE A 275 39.47 -0.58 -13.43
N SER A 276 39.15 0.21 -12.39
CA SER A 276 40.14 0.76 -11.46
C SER A 276 40.88 -0.34 -10.67
N ALA A 277 40.20 -1.43 -10.33
CA ALA A 277 40.77 -2.57 -9.62
C ALA A 277 41.66 -3.48 -10.50
N LEU A 278 41.52 -3.46 -11.84
CA LEU A 278 42.16 -4.41 -12.76
C LEU A 278 43.54 -3.99 -13.33
N GLN A 279 44.26 -3.05 -12.70
CA GLN A 279 45.52 -2.38 -13.12
C GLN A 279 45.32 -1.05 -13.87
N PRO A 280 45.25 0.08 -13.13
CA PRO A 280 44.96 1.41 -13.68
C PRO A 280 45.81 1.80 -14.89
N ARG A 281 47.12 1.53 -14.87
CA ARG A 281 48.05 1.93 -15.94
C ARG A 281 47.75 1.31 -17.30
N ARG A 282 47.33 0.05 -17.33
CA ARG A 282 47.07 -0.69 -18.58
C ARG A 282 45.73 -0.31 -19.20
N TYR A 283 44.77 0.09 -18.38
CA TYR A 283 43.39 0.34 -18.78
C TYR A 283 42.97 1.83 -18.73
N ARG A 284 43.93 2.77 -18.70
CA ARG A 284 43.64 4.23 -18.66
C ARG A 284 42.81 4.72 -19.83
N ALA A 285 43.06 4.20 -21.04
CA ALA A 285 42.29 4.56 -22.22
C ALA A 285 40.82 4.10 -22.08
N LEU A 286 40.60 2.88 -21.57
CA LEU A 286 39.26 2.38 -21.26
C LEU A 286 38.59 3.19 -20.15
N LEU A 287 39.35 3.55 -19.10
CA LEU A 287 38.87 4.41 -18.02
C LEU A 287 38.44 5.79 -18.54
N GLY A 288 39.29 6.44 -19.34
CA GLY A 288 38.98 7.73 -19.96
C GLY A 288 37.79 7.65 -20.92
N GLY A 289 37.69 6.57 -21.69
CA GLY A 289 36.52 6.29 -22.54
C GLY A 289 35.24 6.10 -21.72
N TRP A 290 35.29 5.37 -20.60
CA TRP A 290 34.15 5.19 -19.71
C TRP A 290 33.70 6.48 -19.03
N VAL A 291 34.65 7.31 -18.60
CA VAL A 291 34.36 8.67 -18.09
C VAL A 291 33.70 9.53 -19.17
N GLY A 292 34.22 9.48 -20.41
CA GLY A 292 33.62 10.16 -21.56
C GLY A 292 32.19 9.69 -21.84
N LEU A 293 31.91 8.38 -21.75
CA LEU A 293 30.56 7.82 -21.87
C LEU A 293 29.62 8.30 -20.75
N GLY A 294 30.12 8.42 -19.52
CA GLY A 294 29.35 8.98 -18.41
C GLY A 294 28.94 10.43 -18.66
N VAL A 295 29.89 11.28 -19.10
CA VAL A 295 29.61 12.68 -19.46
C VAL A 295 28.64 12.76 -20.64
N LEU A 296 28.85 11.95 -21.68
CA LEU A 296 27.94 11.88 -22.82
C LEU A 296 26.54 11.45 -22.40
N GLY A 297 26.42 10.47 -21.49
CA GLY A 297 25.14 10.01 -20.96
C GLY A 297 24.37 11.11 -20.24
N ILE A 298 25.05 11.92 -19.41
CA ILE A 298 24.45 13.09 -18.75
C ILE A 298 23.97 14.10 -19.78
N VAL A 299 24.81 14.43 -20.78
CA VAL A 299 24.43 15.34 -21.87
C VAL A 299 23.22 14.81 -22.63
N VAL A 300 23.18 13.52 -22.96
CA VAL A 300 22.03 12.89 -23.62
C VAL A 300 20.78 13.00 -22.77
N ILE A 301 20.83 12.71 -21.46
CA ILE A 301 19.67 12.84 -20.58
C ILE A 301 19.17 14.29 -20.54
N VAL A 302 20.07 15.27 -20.38
CA VAL A 302 19.70 16.69 -20.37
C VAL A 302 19.08 17.09 -21.70
N VAL A 303 19.72 16.80 -22.83
CA VAL A 303 19.20 17.13 -24.17
C VAL A 303 17.86 16.43 -24.42
N MET A 304 17.72 15.17 -24.03
CA MET A 304 16.49 14.38 -24.16
C MET A 304 15.31 14.92 -23.36
N ASN A 305 15.57 15.68 -22.29
CA ASN A 305 14.54 16.24 -21.41
C ASN A 305 14.31 17.74 -21.60
N THR A 306 15.25 18.46 -22.24
CA THR A 306 15.20 19.92 -22.39
C THR A 306 15.02 20.39 -23.82
N THR A 307 15.15 19.49 -24.80
CA THR A 307 15.05 19.83 -26.23
C THR A 307 14.01 18.98 -26.94
N ALA A 308 13.44 19.51 -28.02
CA ALA A 308 12.45 18.83 -28.83
C ALA A 308 13.00 17.63 -29.64
N LEU A 309 14.32 17.42 -29.66
CA LEU A 309 15.01 16.42 -30.49
C LEU A 309 14.50 14.99 -30.25
N PHE A 310 14.01 14.71 -29.04
CA PHE A 310 13.57 13.38 -28.62
C PHE A 310 12.06 13.29 -28.37
N ASN A 311 11.26 14.28 -28.80
CA ASN A 311 9.81 14.28 -28.59
C ASN A 311 9.11 13.04 -29.18
N ALA A 312 9.62 12.48 -30.28
CA ALA A 312 9.09 11.25 -30.86
C ALA A 312 9.18 10.05 -29.90
N LEU A 313 10.15 10.05 -28.97
CA LEU A 313 10.30 9.00 -27.96
C LEU A 313 9.32 9.16 -26.79
N ALA A 314 8.71 10.33 -26.59
CA ALA A 314 7.77 10.57 -25.50
C ALA A 314 6.51 9.70 -25.62
N GLY A 315 6.07 9.39 -26.86
CA GLY A 315 4.93 8.52 -27.13
C GLY A 315 5.25 7.02 -27.14
N VAL A 316 6.53 6.63 -27.04
CA VAL A 316 6.92 5.21 -27.06
C VAL A 316 6.70 4.60 -25.67
N PRO A 317 5.91 3.50 -25.56
CA PRO A 317 5.71 2.81 -24.29
C PRO A 317 7.03 2.47 -23.61
N TYR A 318 7.10 2.59 -22.29
CA TYR A 318 8.29 2.37 -21.44
C TYR A 318 9.44 3.38 -21.62
N VAL A 319 9.72 3.85 -22.84
CA VAL A 319 10.83 4.78 -23.16
C VAL A 319 10.44 6.23 -22.85
N GLY A 320 9.19 6.62 -23.09
CA GLY A 320 8.74 8.01 -22.93
C GLY A 320 8.98 8.60 -21.55
N ARG A 321 8.96 7.77 -20.49
CA ARG A 321 9.26 8.22 -19.12
C ARG A 321 10.69 8.72 -18.91
N LEU A 322 11.65 8.28 -19.74
CA LEU A 322 13.04 8.76 -19.68
C LEU A 322 13.17 10.19 -20.25
N THR A 323 12.30 10.56 -21.20
CA THR A 323 12.23 11.92 -21.78
C THR A 323 11.60 12.96 -20.85
N GLN A 324 11.05 12.52 -19.71
CA GLN A 324 10.34 13.34 -18.73
C GLN A 324 10.95 13.23 -17.32
N LEU A 325 12.21 12.79 -17.19
CA LEU A 325 12.96 12.75 -15.93
C LEU A 325 13.11 14.12 -15.29
N LEU A 326 13.28 15.18 -16.08
CA LEU A 326 13.42 16.57 -15.59
C LEU A 326 12.11 17.37 -15.65
N ASP A 327 10.99 16.74 -16.02
CA ASP A 327 9.70 17.40 -16.14
C ASP A 327 9.06 17.66 -14.76
N GLN A 328 9.10 18.92 -14.35
CA GLN A 328 8.51 19.41 -13.09
C GLN A 328 6.97 19.57 -13.19
N GLY A 329 6.41 19.62 -14.40
CA GLY A 329 4.97 19.78 -14.63
C GLY A 329 4.17 18.50 -14.45
N SER A 330 4.82 17.34 -14.47
CA SER A 330 4.15 16.05 -14.24
C SER A 330 3.49 15.97 -12.86
N ARG A 331 2.29 15.38 -12.79
CA ARG A 331 1.51 15.25 -11.53
C ARG A 331 2.35 14.67 -10.40
N THR A 332 3.11 13.60 -10.68
CA THR A 332 3.97 12.93 -9.69
C THR A 332 5.14 13.79 -9.20
N ALA A 333 5.68 14.69 -10.03
CA ALA A 333 6.70 15.64 -9.60
C ALA A 333 6.09 16.74 -8.74
N GLN A 334 4.95 17.30 -9.14
CA GLN A 334 4.25 18.35 -8.38
C GLN A 334 3.83 17.88 -6.98
N VAL A 335 3.28 16.67 -6.86
CA VAL A 335 2.94 16.08 -5.54
C VAL A 335 4.17 16.11 -4.62
N ARG A 336 5.33 15.62 -5.10
CA ARG A 336 6.56 15.59 -4.29
C ARG A 336 7.05 16.98 -3.93
N LEU A 337 7.07 17.92 -4.88
CA LEU A 337 7.55 19.28 -4.63
C LEU A 337 6.72 19.99 -3.57
N LEU A 338 5.39 19.82 -3.60
CA LEU A 338 4.48 20.38 -2.60
C LEU A 338 4.65 19.67 -1.25
N ILE A 339 4.82 18.35 -1.23
CA ILE A 339 5.13 17.62 0.01
C ILE A 339 6.44 18.11 0.63
N TRP A 340 7.46 18.37 -0.20
CA TRP A 340 8.76 18.89 0.26
C TRP A 340 8.66 20.33 0.76
N GLU A 341 7.78 21.14 0.18
CA GLU A 341 7.48 22.48 0.67
C GLU A 341 6.89 22.43 2.08
N GLY A 342 5.85 21.62 2.31
CA GLY A 342 5.29 21.43 3.65
C GLY A 342 6.30 20.85 4.64
N ALA A 343 7.09 19.85 4.22
CA ALA A 343 8.15 19.28 5.06
C ALA A 343 9.24 20.31 5.40
N SER A 344 9.57 21.22 4.48
CA SER A 344 10.53 22.30 4.74
C SER A 344 9.99 23.31 5.75
N ASN A 345 8.70 23.68 5.65
CA ASN A 345 8.04 24.59 6.59
C ASN A 345 7.95 23.98 8.00
N MET A 346 7.78 22.66 8.08
CA MET A 346 7.72 21.89 9.32
C MET A 346 9.10 21.77 10.02
N VAL A 347 10.21 21.84 9.29
CA VAL A 347 11.57 21.77 9.86
C VAL A 347 12.13 23.16 10.20
N LEU A 348 11.65 24.20 9.54
CA LEU A 348 12.01 25.59 9.83
C LEU A 348 11.28 26.11 11.08
N PRO A 349 11.75 27.19 11.73
CA PRO A 349 11.04 27.77 12.87
C PRO A 349 9.60 28.16 12.52
N HIS A 350 8.63 27.66 13.28
CA HIS A 350 7.20 27.93 13.12
C HIS A 350 6.50 28.02 14.48
N ALA A 351 5.22 28.40 14.50
CA ALA A 351 4.39 28.44 15.70
C ALA A 351 4.16 27.03 16.29
N PRO A 352 4.05 26.87 17.62
CA PRO A 352 3.87 25.56 18.23
C PRO A 352 2.58 24.89 17.74
N LEU A 353 2.61 23.55 17.69
CA LEU A 353 1.41 22.76 17.45
C LEU A 353 0.47 22.88 18.65
N ILE A 354 -0.83 22.97 18.38
CA ILE A 354 -1.88 23.09 19.39
C ILE A 354 -2.58 21.73 19.51
N TYR A 355 -2.64 21.21 20.74
CA TYR A 355 -3.35 19.97 21.05
C TYR A 355 -4.84 20.23 21.32
N PRO A 356 -5.71 19.20 21.23
CA PRO A 356 -7.14 19.29 21.57
C PRO A 356 -7.47 19.87 22.94
N ASP A 357 -6.60 19.70 23.92
CA ASP A 357 -6.75 20.23 25.27
C ASP A 357 -6.33 21.72 25.39
N GLY A 358 -5.94 22.35 24.28
CA GLY A 358 -5.45 23.71 24.22
C GLY A 358 -3.99 23.88 24.63
N SER A 359 -3.29 22.80 24.99
CA SER A 359 -1.86 22.87 25.28
C SER A 359 -1.04 23.06 24.00
N GLU A 360 0.11 23.70 24.14
CA GLU A 360 1.06 23.90 23.04
C GLU A 360 2.21 22.89 23.11
N ASP A 361 2.79 22.55 21.96
CA ASP A 361 3.99 21.73 21.86
C ASP A 361 5.20 22.40 22.54
N ALA A 362 5.44 22.03 23.80
CA ALA A 362 6.55 22.54 24.60
C ALA A 362 7.94 22.23 24.00
N VAL A 363 8.04 21.23 23.11
CA VAL A 363 9.28 20.84 22.44
C VAL A 363 9.53 21.68 21.18
N ASN A 364 8.56 22.48 20.73
CA ASN A 364 8.62 23.29 19.50
C ASN A 364 9.97 24.01 19.27
N PRO A 365 10.59 24.70 20.27
CA PRO A 365 11.85 25.42 20.07
C PRO A 365 13.03 24.53 19.64
N ILE A 366 12.99 23.22 19.94
CA ILE A 366 14.04 22.27 19.60
C ILE A 366 13.62 21.27 18.51
N ARG A 367 12.41 21.37 17.95
CA ARG A 367 11.94 20.51 16.83
C ARG A 367 12.91 20.46 15.65
N PRO A 368 13.54 21.57 15.20
CA PRO A 368 14.54 21.49 14.14
C PRO A 368 15.73 20.57 14.47
N LEU A 369 16.03 20.36 15.75
CA LEU A 369 17.15 19.52 16.21
C LEU A 369 16.76 18.06 16.41
N VAL A 370 15.59 17.80 17.02
CA VAL A 370 15.16 16.45 17.45
C VAL A 370 14.06 15.84 16.59
N GLY A 371 13.39 16.63 15.74
CA GLY A 371 12.28 16.19 14.90
C GLY A 371 10.98 15.94 15.66
N TYR A 372 10.02 15.32 14.97
CA TYR A 372 8.68 15.03 15.47
C TYR A 372 8.50 13.60 15.96
N GLY A 373 9.50 12.74 15.72
CA GLY A 373 9.46 11.32 16.03
C GLY A 373 9.28 10.44 14.79
N PRO A 374 9.83 9.22 14.79
CA PRO A 374 9.61 8.22 13.74
C PRO A 374 8.11 8.04 13.44
N GLU A 375 7.75 8.00 12.16
CA GLU A 375 6.37 7.82 11.69
C GLU A 375 5.34 8.85 12.17
N ALA A 376 5.75 9.96 12.80
CA ALA A 376 4.83 10.98 13.30
C ALA A 376 4.48 12.06 12.25
N MET A 377 5.09 12.01 11.05
CA MET A 377 4.87 13.00 9.99
C MET A 377 3.39 13.11 9.63
N TRP A 378 2.70 12.00 9.38
CA TRP A 378 1.29 12.00 8.96
C TRP A 378 0.36 12.73 9.95
N VAL A 379 0.74 12.77 11.22
CA VAL A 379 -0.02 13.45 12.27
C VAL A 379 0.36 14.94 12.32
N ALA A 380 1.66 15.25 12.29
CA ALA A 380 2.16 16.60 12.48
C ALA A 380 2.16 17.46 11.21
N TYR A 381 1.93 16.88 10.03
CA TYR A 381 2.06 17.57 8.74
C TYR A 381 0.87 18.46 8.40
N ASN A 382 -0.32 18.18 8.93
CA ASN A 382 -1.57 18.85 8.53
C ASN A 382 -1.54 20.39 8.62
N PRO A 383 -0.96 21.02 9.66
CA PRO A 383 -0.79 22.48 9.70
C PRO A 383 0.09 23.07 8.60
N PHE A 384 0.99 22.26 8.04
CA PHE A 384 1.93 22.64 7.00
C PHE A 384 1.49 22.19 5.60
N TYR A 385 0.30 21.59 5.49
CA TYR A 385 -0.26 21.10 4.24
C TYR A 385 -0.44 22.24 3.24
N PRO A 386 0.26 22.25 2.08
CA PRO A 386 0.05 23.30 1.09
C PRO A 386 -1.32 23.12 0.42
N PRO A 387 -2.18 24.16 0.36
CA PRO A 387 -3.50 24.05 -0.27
C PRO A 387 -3.45 23.52 -1.71
N ALA A 388 -2.40 23.87 -2.45
CA ALA A 388 -2.15 23.41 -3.81
C ALA A 388 -2.10 21.87 -3.96
N LEU A 389 -1.71 21.14 -2.90
CA LEU A 389 -1.62 19.69 -2.92
C LEU A 389 -2.98 19.03 -3.08
N ALA A 390 -4.06 19.66 -2.57
CA ALA A 390 -5.41 19.15 -2.68
C ALA A 390 -5.89 19.06 -4.14
N TYR A 391 -5.44 19.98 -5.01
CA TYR A 391 -5.77 19.99 -6.44
C TYR A 391 -4.94 19.00 -7.26
N VAL A 392 -3.74 18.66 -6.81
CA VAL A 392 -2.79 17.83 -7.56
C VAL A 392 -2.94 16.36 -7.18
N GLU A 393 -3.08 16.06 -5.89
CA GLU A 393 -3.20 14.70 -5.38
C GLU A 393 -4.66 14.31 -5.17
N GLN A 394 -5.23 14.68 -4.02
CA GLN A 394 -6.62 14.47 -3.64
C GLN A 394 -6.91 15.32 -2.40
N ARG A 395 -8.15 15.83 -2.28
CA ARG A 395 -8.65 16.46 -1.05
C ARG A 395 -8.57 15.46 0.10
N ASN A 396 -7.90 15.83 1.19
CA ASN A 396 -7.72 15.05 2.43
C ASN A 396 -6.59 14.00 2.37
N ALA A 397 -5.83 13.92 1.29
CA ALA A 397 -4.65 13.07 1.24
C ALA A 397 -3.48 13.73 1.98
N SER A 398 -3.36 13.47 3.29
CA SER A 398 -2.18 13.87 4.06
C SER A 398 -1.04 12.88 3.84
N PRO A 399 0.18 13.35 3.49
CA PRO A 399 1.31 12.48 3.22
C PRO A 399 1.84 11.85 4.51
N ASP A 400 2.03 10.53 4.48
CA ASP A 400 2.64 9.81 5.60
C ASP A 400 4.17 9.79 5.56
N ARG A 401 4.74 10.08 4.39
CA ARG A 401 6.16 10.19 4.09
C ARG A 401 6.38 11.30 3.06
N SER A 402 7.56 11.87 3.07
CA SER A 402 7.97 12.90 2.12
C SER A 402 8.35 12.37 0.73
N HIS A 403 8.39 11.05 0.55
CA HIS A 403 8.96 10.38 -0.63
C HIS A 403 10.43 10.77 -0.92
N ASN A 404 11.14 11.15 0.14
CA ASN A 404 12.54 11.54 0.09
C ASN A 404 13.20 11.31 1.47
N GLU A 405 14.19 10.42 1.54
CA GLU A 405 14.78 10.05 2.83
C GLU A 405 15.46 11.23 3.56
N THR A 406 15.92 12.27 2.86
CA THR A 406 16.48 13.47 3.52
C THR A 406 15.39 14.24 4.26
N TRP A 407 14.26 14.49 3.61
CA TRP A 407 13.11 15.14 4.25
C TRP A 407 12.53 14.27 5.36
N ASP A 408 12.36 12.97 5.13
CA ASP A 408 11.92 12.05 6.18
C ASP A 408 12.86 12.10 7.40
N SER A 409 14.18 12.03 7.19
CA SER A 409 15.16 12.07 8.28
C SER A 409 15.11 13.39 9.06
N LEU A 410 15.01 14.52 8.37
CA LEU A 410 14.91 15.85 8.99
C LEU A 410 13.60 15.99 9.78
N VAL A 411 12.48 15.59 9.21
CA VAL A 411 11.16 15.67 9.85
C VAL A 411 11.11 14.75 11.08
N ILE A 412 11.52 13.49 10.95
CA ILE A 412 11.32 12.52 12.04
C ILE A 412 12.40 12.56 13.11
N THR A 413 13.65 12.89 12.76
CA THR A 413 14.79 12.87 13.68
C THR A 413 15.53 14.19 13.85
N GLY A 414 15.08 15.24 13.16
CA GLY A 414 15.72 16.55 13.18
C GLY A 414 17.10 16.55 12.53
N VAL A 415 17.77 17.71 12.60
CA VAL A 415 19.14 17.88 12.08
C VAL A 415 20.12 16.90 12.73
N PHE A 416 19.92 16.54 14.01
CA PHE A 416 20.79 15.58 14.69
C PHE A 416 20.76 14.20 14.03
N GLY A 417 19.56 13.64 13.82
CA GLY A 417 19.43 12.35 13.17
C GLY A 417 19.75 12.38 11.68
N PHE A 418 19.45 13.48 10.98
CA PHE A 418 19.89 13.67 9.59
C PHE A 418 21.42 13.65 9.46
N ILE A 419 22.15 14.37 10.31
CA ILE A 419 23.63 14.33 10.32
C ILE A 419 24.13 12.92 10.65
N ALA A 420 23.54 12.25 11.65
CA ALA A 420 23.90 10.88 11.98
C ALA A 420 23.70 9.93 10.78
N TYR A 421 22.57 10.07 10.09
CA TYR A 421 22.21 9.29 8.90
C TYR A 421 23.16 9.55 7.73
N MET A 422 23.43 10.81 7.37
CA MET A 422 24.41 11.16 6.32
C MET A 422 25.82 10.70 6.70
N SER A 423 26.21 10.79 7.97
CA SER A 423 27.51 10.34 8.44
C SER A 423 27.71 8.83 8.26
N LEU A 424 26.63 8.04 8.28
CA LEU A 424 26.68 6.60 8.00
C LEU A 424 27.11 6.35 6.56
N PHE A 425 26.45 6.98 5.57
CA PHE A 425 26.80 6.83 4.15
C PHE A 425 28.18 7.40 3.82
N ILE A 426 28.50 8.60 4.31
CA ILE A 426 29.83 9.20 4.13
C ILE A 426 30.91 8.26 4.67
N SER A 427 30.68 7.67 5.84
CA SER A 427 31.62 6.73 6.41
C SER A 427 31.73 5.48 5.54
N ILE A 428 30.61 4.88 5.14
CA ILE A 428 30.55 3.70 4.24
C ILE A 428 31.40 3.94 2.99
N PHE A 429 31.19 5.05 2.31
CA PHE A 429 31.92 5.43 1.11
C PHE A 429 33.42 5.62 1.40
N TYR A 430 33.75 6.38 2.43
CA TYR A 430 35.14 6.62 2.84
C TYR A 430 35.91 5.31 3.11
N TRP A 431 35.34 4.41 3.91
CA TRP A 431 36.03 3.18 4.29
C TRP A 431 36.03 2.15 3.17
N ALA A 432 34.98 2.05 2.36
CA ALA A 432 34.97 1.18 1.18
C ALA A 432 36.10 1.56 0.20
N LEU A 433 36.22 2.84 -0.13
CA LEU A 433 37.31 3.36 -0.98
C LEU A 433 38.69 3.15 -0.33
N ARG A 434 38.79 3.31 0.99
CA ARG A 434 40.04 3.05 1.73
C ARG A 434 40.43 1.57 1.67
N TRP A 435 39.50 0.64 1.86
CA TRP A 435 39.77 -0.80 1.81
C TRP A 435 40.11 -1.31 0.41
N MET A 436 39.64 -0.62 -0.62
CA MET A 436 40.03 -0.85 -2.02
C MET A 436 41.36 -0.16 -2.39
N GLY A 437 41.99 0.56 -1.48
CA GLY A 437 43.27 1.23 -1.72
C GLY A 437 43.18 2.51 -2.55
N LEU A 438 41.99 3.10 -2.68
CA LEU A 438 41.76 4.34 -3.45
C LEU A 438 41.97 5.61 -2.61
N LEU A 439 41.92 5.52 -1.28
CA LEU A 439 42.20 6.62 -0.33
C LEU A 439 43.46 6.29 0.48
N ILE A 440 44.62 6.74 0.01
CA ILE A 440 45.92 6.32 0.54
C ILE A 440 46.44 7.37 1.52
N ASN A 441 46.57 8.62 1.06
CA ASN A 441 47.28 9.69 1.75
C ASN A 441 46.33 10.73 2.36
N ARG A 442 46.85 11.62 3.23
CA ARG A 442 46.04 12.72 3.82
C ARG A 442 45.44 13.65 2.78
N ARG A 443 46.15 13.91 1.68
CA ARG A 443 45.67 14.75 0.56
C ARG A 443 44.44 14.15 -0.11
N ASP A 444 44.45 12.84 -0.34
CA ASP A 444 43.33 12.09 -0.91
C ASP A 444 42.08 12.23 -0.03
N LYS A 445 42.25 12.09 1.29
CA LYS A 445 41.15 12.23 2.26
C LYS A 445 40.57 13.64 2.28
N LEU A 446 41.44 14.66 2.24
CA LEU A 446 41.01 16.05 2.18
C LEU A 446 40.29 16.34 0.87
N LEU A 447 40.82 15.87 -0.27
CA LEU A 447 40.18 16.03 -1.58
C LEU A 447 38.80 15.36 -1.59
N PHE A 448 38.70 14.12 -1.11
CA PHE A 448 37.42 13.42 -1.00
C PHE A 448 36.41 14.20 -0.15
N ALA A 449 36.81 14.66 1.04
CA ALA A 449 35.94 15.45 1.91
C ALA A 449 35.50 16.78 1.26
N LEU A 450 36.43 17.47 0.58
CA LEU A 450 36.14 18.72 -0.13
C LEU A 450 35.20 18.49 -1.33
N LEU A 451 35.35 17.39 -2.06
CA LEU A 451 34.47 17.06 -3.18
C LEU A 451 33.04 16.75 -2.70
N LEU A 452 32.89 15.92 -1.66
CA LEU A 452 31.58 15.60 -1.10
C LEU A 452 30.92 16.86 -0.51
N GLY A 453 31.58 17.52 0.45
CA GLY A 453 31.00 18.69 1.13
C GLY A 453 30.83 19.89 0.21
N GLY A 454 31.80 20.14 -0.68
CA GLY A 454 31.79 21.24 -1.62
C GLY A 454 30.68 21.12 -2.66
N LEU A 455 30.50 19.94 -3.28
CA LEU A 455 29.44 19.74 -4.27
C LEU A 455 28.05 19.69 -3.64
N SER A 456 27.88 19.07 -2.47
CA SER A 456 26.61 19.13 -1.72
C SER A 456 26.22 20.57 -1.39
N THR A 457 27.17 21.38 -0.91
CA THR A 457 26.91 22.79 -0.58
C THR A 457 26.64 23.62 -1.83
N ALA A 458 27.43 23.42 -2.90
CA ALA A 458 27.27 24.15 -4.15
C ALA A 458 25.92 23.87 -4.82
N LEU A 459 25.49 22.60 -4.86
CA LEU A 459 24.18 22.24 -5.41
C LEU A 459 23.04 22.76 -4.53
N ALA A 460 23.12 22.63 -3.21
CA ALA A 460 22.11 23.18 -2.31
C ALA A 460 21.95 24.70 -2.50
N ALA A 461 23.07 25.44 -2.59
CA ALA A 461 23.06 26.87 -2.86
C ALA A 461 22.49 27.20 -4.25
N LEU A 462 22.87 26.44 -5.29
CA LEU A 462 22.36 26.64 -6.64
C LEU A 462 20.84 26.46 -6.70
N PHE A 463 20.31 25.40 -6.11
CA PHE A 463 18.87 25.14 -6.09
C PHE A 463 18.11 26.17 -5.24
N TYR A 464 18.68 26.61 -4.12
CA TYR A 464 18.10 27.68 -3.31
C TYR A 464 18.04 29.01 -4.10
N ILE A 465 19.11 29.36 -4.83
CA ILE A 465 19.16 30.56 -5.67
C ILE A 465 18.16 30.46 -6.83
N TYR A 466 18.00 29.28 -7.42
CA TYR A 466 17.08 29.05 -8.54
C TYR A 466 15.61 29.13 -8.12
N ASP A 467 15.27 28.56 -6.96
CA ASP A 467 13.88 28.35 -6.55
C ASP A 467 13.39 29.33 -5.47
N GLY A 468 14.30 29.96 -4.72
CA GLY A 468 13.97 30.81 -3.58
C GLY A 468 13.49 30.07 -2.33
N SER A 469 13.46 28.73 -2.36
CA SER A 469 12.97 27.89 -1.26
C SER A 469 13.93 26.74 -0.95
N TRP A 470 13.74 26.11 0.21
CA TRP A 470 14.53 24.97 0.63
C TRP A 470 14.02 23.64 0.06
N ARG A 471 12.90 23.58 -0.67
CA ARG A 471 12.23 22.32 -1.05
C ARG A 471 13.11 21.32 -1.82
N TYR A 472 14.10 21.82 -2.57
CA TYR A 472 15.06 20.98 -3.31
C TYR A 472 16.25 20.48 -2.48
N LEU A 473 16.41 20.90 -1.22
CA LEU A 473 17.50 20.47 -0.35
C LEU A 473 17.59 18.95 -0.25
N GLY A 474 16.44 18.28 -0.18
CA GLY A 474 16.33 16.82 -0.09
C GLY A 474 16.87 16.05 -1.29
N VAL A 475 17.09 16.69 -2.43
CA VAL A 475 17.74 16.08 -3.60
C VAL A 475 19.14 16.67 -3.80
N ALA A 476 19.31 17.97 -3.57
CA ALA A 476 20.55 18.69 -3.83
C ALA A 476 21.73 18.18 -3.00
N VAL A 477 21.53 17.97 -1.69
CA VAL A 477 22.60 17.50 -0.78
C VAL A 477 23.03 16.07 -1.12
N PRO A 478 22.13 15.09 -1.25
CA PRO A 478 22.47 13.73 -1.69
C PRO A 478 23.08 13.67 -3.09
N ALA A 479 22.56 14.44 -4.05
CA ALA A 479 23.10 14.50 -5.40
C ALA A 479 24.54 15.02 -5.41
N GLY A 480 24.86 16.03 -4.60
CA GLY A 480 26.22 16.54 -4.47
C GLY A 480 27.17 15.54 -3.80
N LEU A 481 26.67 14.75 -2.86
CA LEU A 481 27.43 13.71 -2.18
C LEU A 481 27.80 12.59 -3.15
N GLU A 482 26.83 12.11 -3.95
CA GLU A 482 27.06 11.11 -5.00
C GLU A 482 27.95 11.67 -6.12
N ALA A 483 27.74 12.91 -6.56
CA ALA A 483 28.60 13.55 -7.55
C ALA A 483 30.06 13.65 -7.05
N GLY A 484 30.25 14.00 -5.77
CA GLY A 484 31.56 14.02 -5.14
C GLY A 484 32.21 12.65 -5.03
N LEU A 485 31.43 11.62 -4.68
CA LEU A 485 31.89 10.23 -4.65
C LEU A 485 32.36 9.79 -6.05
N VAL A 486 31.51 9.95 -7.06
CA VAL A 486 31.80 9.56 -8.44
C VAL A 486 33.01 10.31 -8.98
N LEU A 487 33.07 11.63 -8.80
CA LEU A 487 34.19 12.45 -9.27
C LEU A 487 35.51 12.05 -8.60
N TYR A 488 35.48 11.73 -7.31
CA TYR A 488 36.67 11.21 -6.64
C TYR A 488 37.11 9.86 -7.23
N ILE A 489 36.19 8.93 -7.45
CA ILE A 489 36.50 7.61 -8.05
C ILE A 489 37.08 7.79 -9.47
N MET A 490 36.57 8.74 -10.26
CA MET A 490 37.11 9.05 -11.60
C MET A 490 38.56 9.53 -11.53
N ILE A 491 38.92 10.34 -10.53
CA ILE A 491 40.24 10.98 -10.42
C ILE A 491 41.27 10.05 -9.72
N ALA A 492 40.85 9.24 -8.75
CA ALA A 492 41.74 8.44 -7.90
C ALA A 492 42.77 7.56 -8.65
N PRO A 493 42.41 6.85 -9.74
CA PRO A 493 43.37 6.04 -10.52
C PRO A 493 44.46 6.86 -11.24
N PHE A 494 44.22 8.15 -11.46
CA PHE A 494 45.19 9.06 -12.06
C PHE A 494 46.15 9.64 -11.02
N LEU A 495 45.71 9.82 -9.78
CA LEU A 495 46.55 10.29 -8.67
C LEU A 495 47.60 9.26 -8.26
N HIS A 496 47.27 7.97 -8.33
CA HIS A 496 48.16 6.87 -7.90
C HIS A 496 48.46 5.86 -9.01
N PRO A 497 49.21 6.26 -10.06
CA PRO A 497 49.52 5.39 -11.21
C PRO A 497 50.15 4.06 -10.87
N SER A 498 50.99 4.02 -9.83
CA SER A 498 51.90 2.92 -9.53
C SER A 498 51.32 1.85 -8.61
N ALA A 499 50.08 1.99 -8.15
CA ALA A 499 49.45 0.99 -7.31
C ALA A 499 49.21 -0.32 -8.12
N SER A 500 49.88 -1.40 -7.74
CA SER A 500 49.64 -2.73 -8.29
C SER A 500 48.65 -3.48 -7.39
N PRO A 501 47.43 -3.80 -7.85
CA PRO A 501 46.47 -4.57 -7.07
C PRO A 501 46.98 -5.99 -6.86
N ASP A 502 46.84 -6.49 -5.62
CA ASP A 502 47.12 -7.88 -5.29
C ASP A 502 46.07 -8.79 -5.95
N ARG A 503 46.49 -9.62 -6.90
CA ARG A 503 45.59 -10.52 -7.64
C ARG A 503 44.91 -11.53 -6.73
N ALA A 504 45.55 -11.93 -5.63
CA ALA A 504 44.94 -12.83 -4.65
C ALA A 504 43.74 -12.19 -3.93
N ASP A 505 43.66 -10.86 -3.90
CA ASP A 505 42.61 -10.09 -3.25
C ASP A 505 41.42 -9.76 -4.17
N THR A 506 41.52 -10.08 -5.47
CA THR A 506 40.51 -9.74 -6.49
C THR A 506 39.09 -10.19 -6.12
N PRO A 507 38.84 -11.43 -5.63
CA PRO A 507 37.48 -11.86 -5.28
C PRO A 507 36.86 -11.02 -4.16
N ARG A 508 37.68 -10.61 -3.18
CA ARG A 508 37.23 -9.73 -2.10
C ARG A 508 36.93 -8.33 -2.63
N GLN A 509 37.80 -7.80 -3.49
CA GLN A 509 37.61 -6.47 -4.09
C GLN A 509 36.35 -6.42 -4.96
N LEU A 510 36.11 -7.44 -5.80
CA LEU A 510 34.92 -7.49 -6.65
C LEU A 510 33.62 -7.51 -5.82
N LEU A 511 33.61 -8.24 -4.71
CA LEU A 511 32.47 -8.25 -3.80
C LEU A 511 32.29 -6.92 -3.04
N LEU A 512 33.40 -6.27 -2.63
CA LEU A 512 33.33 -4.90 -2.08
C LEU A 512 32.74 -3.92 -3.09
N ILE A 513 33.12 -4.02 -4.37
CA ILE A 513 32.60 -3.20 -5.46
C ILE A 513 31.12 -3.44 -5.67
N ALA A 514 30.70 -4.71 -5.70
CA ALA A 514 29.29 -5.08 -5.83
C ALA A 514 28.43 -4.50 -4.71
N VAL A 515 28.85 -4.68 -3.46
CA VAL A 515 28.12 -4.17 -2.29
C VAL A 515 28.10 -2.64 -2.26
N LEU A 516 29.22 -1.98 -2.55
CA LEU A 516 29.27 -0.51 -2.63
C LEU A 516 28.37 0.03 -3.74
N SER A 517 28.36 -0.62 -4.91
CA SER A 517 27.51 -0.23 -6.04
C SER A 517 26.04 -0.41 -5.72
N THR A 518 25.67 -1.48 -5.01
CA THR A 518 24.32 -1.65 -4.46
C THR A 518 23.95 -0.53 -3.49
N ILE A 519 24.85 -0.16 -2.56
CA ILE A 519 24.57 0.90 -1.58
C ILE A 519 24.43 2.27 -2.26
N ALA A 520 25.26 2.58 -3.26
CA ALA A 520 25.14 3.82 -4.05
C ALA A 520 23.83 3.85 -4.85
N ALA A 521 23.44 2.73 -5.48
CA ALA A 521 22.16 2.61 -6.17
C ALA A 521 20.97 2.83 -5.24
N HIS A 522 21.02 2.22 -4.05
CA HIS A 522 20.01 2.40 -3.01
C HIS A 522 19.95 3.84 -2.50
N PHE A 523 21.12 4.46 -2.25
CA PHE A 523 21.20 5.84 -1.79
C PHE A 523 20.55 6.81 -2.77
N VAL A 524 20.70 6.63 -4.09
CA VAL A 524 19.96 7.42 -5.07
C VAL A 524 18.46 7.14 -4.99
N GLU A 525 18.06 5.87 -4.97
CA GLU A 525 16.66 5.46 -5.04
C GLU A 525 15.81 6.03 -3.90
N ILE A 526 16.29 5.99 -2.66
CA ILE A 526 15.54 6.44 -1.47
C ILE A 526 15.29 7.95 -1.42
N HIS A 527 15.99 8.75 -2.23
CA HIS A 527 15.74 10.19 -2.36
C HIS A 527 14.66 10.53 -3.40
N PHE A 528 14.15 9.51 -4.11
CA PHE A 528 13.02 9.62 -5.03
C PHE A 528 11.92 8.58 -4.75
N GLY A 529 12.01 7.88 -3.62
CA GLY A 529 11.23 6.72 -3.23
C GLY A 529 11.04 6.63 -1.72
N ILE A 530 10.59 5.47 -1.23
CA ILE A 530 10.46 5.18 0.21
C ILE A 530 11.18 3.87 0.48
N ALA A 531 12.07 3.87 1.47
CA ALA A 531 12.74 2.65 1.89
C ALA A 531 11.77 1.73 2.65
N ILE A 532 11.48 0.57 2.03
CA ILE A 532 10.60 -0.49 2.53
C ILE A 532 11.33 -1.51 3.39
N VAL A 533 10.60 -2.45 3.99
CA VAL A 533 11.16 -3.50 4.86
C VAL A 533 12.25 -4.30 4.16
N ALA A 534 12.02 -4.67 2.91
CA ALA A 534 12.96 -5.45 2.11
C ALA A 534 14.28 -4.68 1.89
N THR A 535 14.21 -3.43 1.40
CA THR A 535 15.41 -2.65 1.10
C THR A 535 16.16 -2.25 2.37
N ARG A 536 15.47 -1.89 3.46
CA ARG A 536 16.10 -1.62 4.77
C ARG A 536 16.81 -2.86 5.33
N THR A 537 16.16 -4.03 5.30
CA THR A 537 16.78 -5.29 5.75
C THR A 537 18.04 -5.61 4.95
N TYR A 538 17.96 -5.50 3.61
CA TYR A 538 19.10 -5.73 2.73
C TYR A 538 20.22 -4.72 2.96
N PHE A 539 19.92 -3.43 3.04
CA PHE A 539 20.90 -2.37 3.30
C PHE A 539 21.72 -2.66 4.57
N TRP A 540 21.04 -3.00 5.67
CA TRP A 540 21.68 -3.25 6.96
C TRP A 540 22.55 -4.53 6.94
N ILE A 541 22.08 -5.62 6.33
CA ILE A 541 22.86 -6.86 6.19
C ILE A 541 24.04 -6.69 5.22
N LEU A 542 23.86 -5.96 4.11
CA LEU A 542 24.92 -5.67 3.15
C LEU A 542 25.97 -4.71 3.75
N THR A 543 25.57 -3.77 4.61
CA THR A 543 26.51 -2.94 5.38
C THR A 543 27.36 -3.79 6.34
N ALA A 544 26.76 -4.79 6.99
CA ALA A 544 27.49 -5.76 7.79
C ALA A 544 28.48 -6.59 6.95
N LEU A 545 28.06 -7.07 5.76
CA LEU A 545 28.93 -7.78 4.82
C LEU A 545 30.11 -6.90 4.37
N LEU A 546 29.85 -5.64 4.00
CA LEU A 546 30.88 -4.69 3.57
C LEU A 546 31.96 -4.52 4.64
N LEU A 547 31.55 -4.33 5.90
CA LEU A 547 32.50 -4.20 7.01
C LEU A 547 33.31 -5.47 7.22
N VAL A 548 32.66 -6.64 7.24
CA VAL A 548 33.33 -7.93 7.46
C VAL A 548 34.40 -8.20 6.39
N LEU A 549 34.09 -7.89 5.12
CA LEU A 549 35.03 -7.99 4.00
C LEU A 549 36.15 -6.94 4.09
N GLY A 550 35.79 -5.70 4.40
CA GLY A 550 36.71 -4.58 4.53
C GLY A 550 37.77 -4.80 5.60
N MET A 551 37.32 -5.23 6.78
CA MET A 551 38.16 -5.54 7.93
C MET A 551 38.88 -6.91 7.83
N ARG A 552 38.66 -7.66 6.73
CA ARG A 552 39.21 -9.02 6.52
C ARG A 552 38.86 -10.00 7.64
N TRP A 553 37.68 -9.82 8.26
CA TRP A 553 37.19 -10.74 9.30
C TRP A 553 36.67 -12.06 8.73
N ALA A 554 36.38 -12.10 7.43
CA ALA A 554 36.10 -13.30 6.66
C ALA A 554 36.95 -13.31 5.38
N VAL A 555 37.34 -14.49 4.92
CA VAL A 555 37.99 -14.67 3.61
C VAL A 555 36.89 -14.84 2.56
N ALA A 556 36.89 -13.97 1.54
CA ALA A 556 36.14 -14.24 0.31
C ALA A 556 36.91 -15.29 -0.49
N GLY A 557 36.48 -16.55 -0.44
CA GLY A 557 37.14 -17.64 -1.17
C GLY A 557 36.83 -17.59 -2.68
N PRO A 558 37.78 -17.93 -3.58
CA PRO A 558 37.51 -18.10 -5.00
C PRO A 558 36.50 -19.24 -5.25
N PHE A 559 35.82 -19.20 -6.42
CA PHE A 559 34.80 -20.17 -6.84
C PHE A 559 35.29 -21.63 -6.75
N ALA A 560 36.58 -21.83 -7.03
CA ALA A 560 37.39 -22.97 -6.60
C ALA A 560 38.82 -22.46 -6.38
N THR A 561 39.54 -23.01 -5.39
CA THR A 561 40.96 -22.69 -5.17
C THR A 561 41.80 -23.27 -6.31
N ALA A 562 42.20 -22.44 -7.27
CA ALA A 562 43.33 -22.75 -8.14
C ALA A 562 44.61 -22.61 -7.28
N ASP A 563 45.29 -23.73 -7.08
CA ASP A 563 46.67 -23.89 -6.59
C ASP A 563 47.12 -23.11 -5.34
N ALA A 564 47.24 -23.88 -4.25
CA ALA A 564 48.36 -23.74 -3.33
C ALA A 564 48.81 -25.15 -2.91
N THR A 565 49.66 -25.78 -3.72
CA THR A 565 50.60 -26.78 -3.20
C THR A 565 51.56 -26.05 -2.27
N PRO A 566 51.66 -26.37 -0.97
CA PRO A 566 52.73 -25.85 -0.12
C PRO A 566 54.00 -26.64 -0.43
N ALA A 567 54.66 -26.28 -1.52
CA ALA A 567 56.00 -26.71 -1.86
C ALA A 567 56.56 -25.68 -2.85
N ASP A 568 57.12 -24.59 -2.32
CA ASP A 568 58.20 -23.77 -2.91
C ASP A 568 58.40 -22.48 -2.09
N ALA A 569 58.50 -22.64 -0.77
CA ALA A 569 58.95 -21.60 0.15
C ALA A 569 59.92 -22.25 1.14
N ASP A 570 61.09 -22.66 0.63
CA ASP A 570 62.37 -22.71 1.33
C ASP A 570 63.36 -23.54 0.52
N ALA A 571 64.18 -22.87 -0.28
CA ALA A 571 65.42 -23.44 -0.79
C ALA A 571 66.50 -22.35 -0.82
N SER A 572 67.05 -22.07 0.36
CA SER A 572 68.43 -21.57 0.44
C SER A 572 69.38 -22.72 0.09
N PRO A 573 70.45 -22.51 -0.69
CA PRO A 573 71.35 -23.59 -1.05
C PRO A 573 72.28 -23.85 0.14
N VAL A 574 72.09 -24.98 0.82
CA VAL A 574 73.12 -25.53 1.69
C VAL A 574 73.53 -26.88 1.14
N ASP A 575 74.74 -26.87 0.60
CA ASP A 575 75.54 -28.03 0.27
C ASP A 575 75.90 -28.79 1.55
N ASN A 576 75.70 -30.10 1.57
CA ASN A 576 76.57 -31.07 2.26
C ASN A 576 76.06 -32.51 2.07
N GLY A 577 76.96 -33.34 1.53
CA GLY A 577 76.77 -34.78 1.38
C GLY A 577 76.73 -35.55 2.70
N GLY A 578 76.29 -36.81 2.62
CA GLY A 578 76.47 -37.78 3.70
C GLY A 578 75.31 -38.75 3.94
N THR A 579 75.38 -39.90 3.27
CA THR A 579 75.05 -41.25 3.79
C THR A 579 73.73 -41.51 4.55
N GLY A 580 72.80 -42.16 3.84
CA GLY A 580 72.13 -43.41 4.24
C GLY A 580 71.56 -43.59 5.65
N ARG A 581 70.24 -43.46 5.80
CA ARG A 581 69.46 -44.26 6.76
C ARG A 581 67.99 -44.46 6.33
N LYS A 582 67.59 -45.73 6.24
CA LYS A 582 66.26 -46.23 5.84
C LYS A 582 65.12 -45.59 6.65
N ARG A 583 64.17 -44.93 5.98
CA ARG A 583 62.90 -44.48 6.56
C ARG A 583 61.78 -45.41 6.08
N ARG A 584 61.10 -46.04 7.03
CA ARG A 584 59.92 -46.93 6.87
C ARG A 584 58.90 -46.31 5.92
N GLY A 585 58.48 -47.08 4.91
CA GLY A 585 57.44 -46.70 3.97
C GLY A 585 56.12 -46.40 4.67
N ARG A 586 55.72 -45.13 4.66
CA ARG A 586 54.35 -44.72 4.92
C ARG A 586 53.59 -44.99 3.62
N ALA A 587 52.65 -45.92 3.66
CA ALA A 587 51.84 -46.31 2.53
C ALA A 587 51.25 -45.06 1.85
N ARG A 588 51.63 -44.85 0.59
CA ARG A 588 51.02 -43.88 -0.32
C ARG A 588 49.60 -44.38 -0.56
N ALA A 589 48.62 -43.75 0.09
CA ALA A 589 47.22 -44.07 -0.16
C ALA A 589 46.95 -43.91 -1.66
N LYS A 590 46.53 -45.00 -2.31
CA LYS A 590 46.03 -44.97 -3.69
C LYS A 590 44.90 -43.94 -3.78
N PRO A 591 44.78 -43.16 -4.87
CA PRO A 591 43.57 -42.42 -5.13
C PRO A 591 42.45 -43.47 -5.28
N SER A 592 41.49 -43.44 -4.36
CA SER A 592 40.28 -44.25 -4.51
C SER A 592 39.60 -43.81 -5.80
N THR A 593 39.61 -44.68 -6.81
CA THR A 593 38.68 -44.63 -7.94
C THR A 593 37.27 -44.69 -7.35
N GLY A 594 36.64 -43.53 -7.22
CA GLY A 594 35.44 -43.31 -6.44
C GLY A 594 34.26 -44.11 -6.97
N THR A 595 33.69 -44.95 -6.11
CA THR A 595 32.28 -45.29 -6.19
C THR A 595 31.47 -43.99 -6.22
N ALA A 596 30.58 -43.84 -7.20
CA ALA A 596 29.67 -42.72 -7.29
C ALA A 596 28.68 -42.77 -6.11
N GLY A 597 29.09 -42.18 -4.98
CA GLY A 597 28.26 -41.98 -3.80
C GLY A 597 27.00 -41.17 -4.12
N LEU A 598 26.02 -41.20 -3.23
CA LEU A 598 24.86 -40.30 -3.29
C LEU A 598 25.35 -38.85 -3.36
N PRO A 599 24.76 -37.99 -4.22
CA PRO A 599 25.09 -36.57 -4.22
C PRO A 599 24.77 -36.00 -2.83
N LEU A 600 25.74 -35.33 -2.22
CA LEU A 600 25.48 -34.50 -1.04
C LEU A 600 24.56 -33.36 -1.48
N LEU A 601 23.40 -33.24 -0.83
CA LEU A 601 22.51 -32.10 -1.08
C LEU A 601 23.26 -30.80 -0.78
N PRO A 602 23.06 -29.75 -1.61
CA PRO A 602 23.62 -28.45 -1.31
C PRO A 602 23.01 -27.94 0.00
N LEU A 603 23.82 -27.31 0.85
CA LEU A 603 23.30 -26.68 2.08
C LEU A 603 22.30 -25.55 1.80
N THR A 604 22.24 -25.07 0.55
CA THR A 604 21.22 -24.12 0.07
C THR A 604 19.83 -24.73 -0.06
N VAL A 605 19.69 -26.06 -0.07
CA VAL A 605 18.36 -26.71 -0.07
C VAL A 605 17.51 -26.26 1.12
N VAL A 606 18.16 -25.91 2.23
CA VAL A 606 17.49 -25.40 3.44
C VAL A 606 16.92 -24.00 3.20
N THR A 607 17.62 -23.12 2.49
CA THR A 607 17.11 -21.78 2.15
C THR A 607 15.98 -21.88 1.13
N ASP A 608 16.10 -22.79 0.17
CA ASP A 608 15.07 -23.04 -0.85
C ASP A 608 13.79 -23.57 -0.19
N ALA A 609 13.91 -24.41 0.85
CA ALA A 609 12.78 -24.89 1.64
C ALA A 609 11.95 -23.75 2.25
N LEU A 610 12.58 -22.68 2.77
CA LEU A 610 11.84 -21.53 3.32
C LEU A 610 11.06 -20.78 2.24
N MET A 611 11.63 -20.63 1.04
CA MET A 611 10.93 -20.01 -0.09
C MET A 611 9.68 -20.83 -0.45
N PHE A 612 9.79 -22.16 -0.47
CA PHE A 612 8.66 -23.06 -0.76
C PHE A 612 7.59 -23.06 0.32
N LEU A 613 7.98 -23.05 1.61
CA LEU A 613 7.04 -22.86 2.72
C LEU A 613 6.31 -21.51 2.62
N THR A 614 7.01 -20.47 2.14
CA THR A 614 6.41 -19.16 1.89
C THR A 614 5.43 -19.20 0.72
N PHE A 615 5.76 -19.87 -0.39
CA PHE A 615 4.85 -20.05 -1.53
C PHE A 615 3.55 -20.74 -1.14
N VAL A 616 3.63 -21.77 -0.31
CA VAL A 616 2.43 -22.45 0.21
C VAL A 616 1.54 -21.46 0.96
N PHE A 617 2.10 -20.64 1.85
CA PHE A 617 1.30 -19.69 2.61
C PHE A 617 0.65 -18.62 1.73
N ILE A 618 1.41 -18.02 0.79
CA ILE A 618 0.93 -16.87 0.02
C ILE A 618 -0.05 -17.26 -1.09
N TYR A 619 0.13 -18.45 -1.69
CA TYR A 619 -0.63 -18.84 -2.89
C TYR A 619 -1.73 -19.86 -2.63
N THR A 620 -1.68 -20.63 -1.54
CA THR A 620 -2.79 -21.53 -1.19
C THR A 620 -3.96 -20.72 -0.63
N THR A 621 -5.00 -20.52 -1.44
CA THR A 621 -6.19 -19.75 -1.07
C THR A 621 -7.45 -20.56 -1.36
N ASN A 622 -8.55 -20.27 -0.66
CA ASN A 622 -9.83 -20.95 -0.87
C ASN A 622 -10.88 -20.02 -1.49
N ALA A 623 -10.53 -19.38 -2.61
CA ALA A 623 -11.41 -18.42 -3.29
C ALA A 623 -12.71 -19.04 -3.82
N GLN A 624 -12.74 -20.36 -4.03
CA GLN A 624 -13.89 -21.08 -4.60
C GLN A 624 -14.75 -21.79 -3.53
N GLY A 625 -14.43 -21.65 -2.24
CA GLY A 625 -15.19 -22.31 -1.16
C GLY A 625 -15.10 -23.84 -1.18
N GLN A 626 -13.98 -24.38 -1.65
CA GLN A 626 -13.70 -25.81 -1.68
C GLN A 626 -13.71 -26.40 -0.26
N THR A 627 -14.19 -27.65 -0.13
CA THR A 627 -14.31 -28.35 1.15
C THR A 627 -13.24 -29.43 1.36
N SER A 628 -12.41 -29.71 0.34
CA SER A 628 -11.31 -30.68 0.44
C SER A 628 -9.95 -29.99 0.42
N ALA A 629 -9.08 -30.34 1.38
CA ALA A 629 -7.74 -29.78 1.47
C ALA A 629 -6.89 -30.05 0.22
N PRO A 630 -6.95 -31.25 -0.42
CA PRO A 630 -6.26 -31.47 -1.69
C PRO A 630 -6.78 -30.56 -2.80
N ALA A 631 -8.09 -30.38 -2.97
CA ALA A 631 -8.62 -29.49 -4.01
C ALA A 631 -8.15 -28.04 -3.78
N ILE A 632 -8.27 -27.52 -2.54
CA ILE A 632 -7.78 -26.18 -2.21
C ILE A 632 -6.30 -26.02 -2.61
N LEU A 633 -5.45 -26.98 -2.24
CA LEU A 633 -4.01 -26.92 -2.53
C LEU A 633 -3.72 -26.96 -4.04
N PHE A 634 -4.30 -27.91 -4.78
CA PHE A 634 -4.00 -28.08 -6.20
C PHE A 634 -4.67 -27.02 -7.07
N ASP A 635 -5.91 -26.64 -6.77
CA ASP A 635 -6.64 -25.61 -7.53
C ASP A 635 -5.99 -24.25 -7.39
N SER A 636 -5.44 -23.93 -6.20
CA SER A 636 -4.67 -22.69 -5.97
C SER A 636 -3.49 -22.50 -6.93
N PHE A 637 -2.86 -23.59 -7.39
CA PHE A 637 -1.67 -23.53 -8.27
C PHE A 637 -2.00 -23.83 -9.75
N THR A 638 -3.21 -24.30 -10.05
CA THR A 638 -3.60 -24.76 -11.40
C THR A 638 -4.82 -24.06 -11.97
N GLN A 639 -5.50 -23.22 -11.20
CA GLN A 639 -6.70 -22.49 -11.60
C GLN A 639 -6.62 -21.01 -11.23
N ARG A 640 -7.42 -20.20 -11.92
CA ARG A 640 -7.71 -18.79 -11.62
C ARG A 640 -9.19 -18.52 -11.82
N VAL A 641 -9.73 -17.48 -11.18
CA VAL A 641 -11.13 -17.08 -11.36
C VAL A 641 -11.21 -15.95 -12.37
N VAL A 642 -11.99 -16.14 -13.45
CA VAL A 642 -12.28 -15.11 -14.46
C VAL A 642 -13.80 -15.00 -14.58
N ASN A 643 -14.35 -13.80 -14.35
CA ASN A 643 -15.80 -13.55 -14.37
C ASN A 643 -16.60 -14.53 -13.49
N GLY A 644 -16.09 -14.82 -12.29
CA GLY A 644 -16.71 -15.75 -11.34
C GLY A 644 -16.60 -17.23 -11.71
N ARG A 645 -15.91 -17.58 -12.81
CA ARG A 645 -15.72 -18.98 -13.24
C ARG A 645 -14.26 -19.42 -13.09
N PRO A 646 -14.00 -20.65 -12.62
CA PRO A 646 -12.66 -21.20 -12.59
C PRO A 646 -12.17 -21.50 -14.01
N VAL A 647 -10.94 -21.08 -14.32
CA VAL A 647 -10.24 -21.32 -15.58
C VAL A 647 -8.86 -21.87 -15.26
N THR A 648 -8.42 -22.89 -15.99
CA THR A 648 -7.09 -23.46 -15.83
C THR A 648 -6.02 -22.39 -16.08
N SER A 649 -5.12 -22.20 -15.13
CA SER A 649 -3.93 -21.36 -15.24
C SER A 649 -2.75 -22.04 -14.56
N LEU A 650 -1.70 -22.31 -15.33
CA LEU A 650 -0.49 -22.97 -14.82
C LEU A 650 0.58 -21.94 -14.38
N GLY A 651 0.23 -20.66 -14.25
CA GLY A 651 1.18 -19.58 -13.95
C GLY A 651 1.92 -19.81 -12.63
N LEU A 652 1.20 -20.10 -11.54
CA LEU A 652 1.82 -20.34 -10.23
C LEU A 652 2.53 -21.69 -10.14
N LEU A 653 2.05 -22.73 -10.83
CA LEU A 653 2.78 -23.99 -10.95
C LEU A 653 4.10 -23.80 -11.70
N PHE A 654 4.10 -23.01 -12.78
CA PHE A 654 5.30 -22.64 -13.52
C PHE A 654 6.28 -21.87 -12.62
N LEU A 655 5.81 -20.87 -11.87
CA LEU A 655 6.61 -20.16 -10.88
C LEU A 655 7.31 -21.12 -9.90
N LEU A 656 6.55 -22.06 -9.33
CA LEU A 656 7.05 -23.04 -8.37
C LEU A 656 8.13 -23.94 -8.98
N LEU A 657 7.81 -24.61 -10.10
CA LEU A 657 8.69 -25.57 -10.75
C LEU A 657 9.95 -24.91 -11.31
N PHE A 658 9.81 -23.72 -11.91
CA PHE A 658 10.93 -23.01 -12.51
C PHE A 658 11.87 -22.46 -11.44
N THR A 659 11.34 -21.94 -10.33
CA THR A 659 12.15 -21.51 -9.19
C THR A 659 12.93 -22.69 -8.61
N TRP A 660 12.29 -23.85 -8.42
CA TRP A 660 12.97 -25.08 -7.98
C TRP A 660 14.12 -25.46 -8.93
N LEU A 661 13.86 -25.48 -10.24
CA LEU A 661 14.83 -25.93 -11.23
C LEU A 661 16.10 -25.07 -11.18
N ILE A 662 15.96 -23.74 -11.20
CA ILE A 662 17.11 -22.83 -11.18
C ILE A 662 17.84 -22.87 -9.83
N ALA A 663 17.11 -22.86 -8.71
CA ALA A 663 17.70 -22.94 -7.37
C ALA A 663 18.51 -24.24 -7.19
N ALA A 664 17.93 -25.38 -7.56
CA ALA A 664 18.60 -26.68 -7.52
C ALA A 664 19.81 -26.72 -8.46
N THR A 665 19.71 -26.14 -9.67
CA THR A 665 20.81 -26.06 -10.62
C THR A 665 21.99 -25.30 -10.02
N LEU A 666 21.74 -24.11 -9.46
CA LEU A 666 22.77 -23.27 -8.85
C LEU A 666 23.39 -23.93 -7.61
N GLY A 667 22.57 -24.50 -6.72
CA GLY A 667 23.04 -25.19 -5.52
C GLY A 667 23.93 -26.40 -5.85
N LEU A 668 23.50 -27.23 -6.80
CA LEU A 668 24.27 -28.40 -7.25
C LEU A 668 25.54 -27.99 -8.01
N ALA A 669 25.49 -26.95 -8.84
CA ALA A 669 26.66 -26.43 -9.55
C ALA A 669 27.73 -25.94 -8.58
N VAL A 670 27.34 -25.15 -7.57
CA VAL A 670 28.27 -24.68 -6.53
C VAL A 670 28.86 -25.87 -5.75
N THR A 671 28.04 -26.86 -5.41
CA THR A 671 28.51 -28.06 -4.69
C THR A 671 29.51 -28.87 -5.51
N ALA A 672 29.25 -29.05 -6.81
CA ALA A 672 30.16 -29.75 -7.72
C ALA A 672 31.51 -29.02 -7.83
N LEU A 673 31.49 -27.69 -7.91
CA LEU A 673 32.70 -26.85 -7.98
C LEU A 673 33.52 -26.93 -6.69
N GLN A 674 32.87 -26.96 -5.53
CA GLN A 674 33.54 -27.14 -4.23
C GLN A 674 34.22 -28.52 -4.11
N GLN A 675 33.55 -29.57 -4.59
CA GLN A 675 34.06 -30.95 -4.47
C GLN A 675 35.12 -31.30 -5.52
N ARG A 676 35.36 -30.42 -6.52
CA ARG A 676 36.31 -30.65 -7.63
C ARG A 676 36.08 -31.98 -8.37
N GLN A 677 34.83 -32.44 -8.43
CA GLN A 677 34.48 -33.70 -9.10
C GLN A 677 33.95 -33.42 -10.50
N GLY A 678 34.43 -34.18 -11.49
CA GLY A 678 33.73 -34.31 -12.77
C GLY A 678 32.41 -35.03 -12.52
N ALA A 679 31.33 -34.28 -12.25
CA ALA A 679 30.04 -34.84 -11.86
C ALA A 679 29.35 -35.49 -13.08
N PRO A 680 29.20 -36.83 -13.14
CA PRO A 680 28.51 -37.48 -14.25
C PRO A 680 27.02 -37.14 -14.23
N LEU A 681 26.32 -37.30 -15.37
CA LEU A 681 24.88 -37.02 -15.48
C LEU A 681 24.04 -37.69 -14.38
N ARG A 682 24.40 -38.92 -13.97
CA ARG A 682 23.71 -39.63 -12.88
C ARG A 682 23.79 -38.93 -11.52
N TRP A 683 24.89 -38.21 -11.23
CA TRP A 683 25.04 -37.42 -10.02
C TRP A 683 24.06 -36.25 -10.02
N TRP A 684 23.97 -35.53 -11.14
CA TRP A 684 23.01 -34.44 -11.34
C TRP A 684 21.57 -34.92 -11.22
N LEU A 685 21.18 -35.97 -11.95
CA LEU A 685 19.81 -36.50 -11.91
C LEU A 685 19.39 -36.93 -10.50
N ARG A 686 20.29 -37.57 -9.74
CA ARG A 686 20.02 -37.92 -8.33
C ARG A 686 19.90 -36.67 -7.46
N GLY A 687 20.74 -35.65 -7.68
CA GLY A 687 20.71 -34.39 -6.95
C GLY A 687 19.40 -33.65 -7.16
N TYR A 688 18.97 -33.50 -8.42
CA TYR A 688 17.66 -32.93 -8.77
C TYR A 688 16.52 -33.76 -8.17
N GLY A 689 16.54 -35.09 -8.32
CA GLY A 689 15.48 -35.95 -7.78
C GLY A 689 15.34 -35.83 -6.26
N LEU A 690 16.45 -35.80 -5.52
CA LEU A 690 16.44 -35.65 -4.06
C LEU A 690 15.99 -34.24 -3.63
N HIS A 691 16.45 -33.20 -4.33
CA HIS A 691 16.01 -31.84 -4.08
C HIS A 691 14.52 -31.66 -4.37
N ALA A 692 14.01 -32.24 -5.47
CA ALA A 692 12.59 -32.25 -5.81
C ALA A 692 11.77 -32.98 -4.75
N ALA A 693 12.23 -34.14 -4.28
CA ALA A 693 11.53 -34.91 -3.25
C ALA A 693 11.37 -34.14 -1.94
N ILE A 694 12.40 -33.40 -1.52
CA ILE A 694 12.33 -32.53 -0.33
C ILE A 694 11.35 -31.39 -0.56
N MET A 695 11.48 -30.65 -1.67
CA MET A 695 10.61 -29.49 -1.94
C MET A 695 9.15 -29.88 -2.11
N ALA A 696 8.88 -30.93 -2.90
CA ALA A 696 7.53 -31.45 -3.11
C ALA A 696 6.94 -32.04 -1.81
N GLY A 697 7.76 -32.73 -1.00
CA GLY A 697 7.33 -33.23 0.31
C GLY A 697 6.94 -32.11 1.26
N LEU A 698 7.75 -31.06 1.37
CA LEU A 698 7.44 -29.87 2.18
C LEU A 698 6.20 -29.14 1.67
N TRP A 699 6.11 -28.92 0.36
CA TRP A 699 4.96 -28.29 -0.28
C TRP A 699 3.67 -29.08 -0.02
N LEU A 700 3.71 -30.41 -0.12
CA LEU A 700 2.55 -31.27 0.12
C LEU A 700 2.16 -31.31 1.60
N VAL A 701 3.11 -31.53 2.51
CA VAL A 701 2.82 -31.67 3.95
C VAL A 701 2.32 -30.36 4.53
N TYR A 702 3.05 -29.26 4.31
CA TYR A 702 2.62 -27.96 4.81
C TYR A 702 1.42 -27.43 4.04
N GLY A 703 1.33 -27.68 2.73
CA GLY A 703 0.21 -27.28 1.88
C GLY A 703 -1.10 -27.93 2.30
N LEU A 704 -1.11 -29.25 2.55
CA LEU A 704 -2.32 -29.93 3.04
C LEU A 704 -2.70 -29.46 4.45
N PHE A 705 -1.72 -29.20 5.31
CA PHE A 705 -1.96 -28.65 6.63
C PHE A 705 -2.59 -27.25 6.56
N HIS A 706 -2.03 -26.36 5.73
CA HIS A 706 -2.53 -25.00 5.54
C HIS A 706 -3.91 -25.01 4.86
N ALA A 707 -4.06 -25.75 3.76
CA ALA A 707 -5.32 -25.89 3.03
C ALA A 707 -6.45 -26.42 3.92
N ARG A 708 -6.16 -27.37 4.83
CA ARG A 708 -7.14 -27.86 5.81
C ARG A 708 -7.67 -26.75 6.70
N ARG A 709 -6.85 -25.75 7.06
CA ARG A 709 -7.30 -24.62 7.89
C ARG A 709 -8.13 -23.60 7.13
N LEU A 710 -8.10 -23.64 5.79
CA LEU A 710 -8.92 -22.78 4.92
C LEU A 710 -10.28 -23.42 4.57
N ILE A 711 -10.56 -24.64 5.03
CA ILE A 711 -11.86 -25.28 4.82
C ILE A 711 -12.90 -24.57 5.69
N PRO A 712 -14.02 -24.09 5.10
CA PRO A 712 -15.10 -23.48 5.86
C PRO A 712 -15.66 -24.45 6.91
N GLY A 713 -15.89 -23.98 8.15
CA GLY A 713 -16.59 -24.74 9.18
C GLY A 713 -15.83 -25.90 9.85
N ILE A 714 -14.50 -26.01 9.69
CA ILE A 714 -13.76 -27.20 10.15
C ILE A 714 -13.55 -27.28 11.68
N THR A 715 -13.72 -26.18 12.41
CA THR A 715 -13.59 -26.10 13.88
C THR A 715 -14.82 -25.40 14.44
N GLY A 716 -15.83 -26.16 14.87
CA GLY A 716 -17.02 -25.64 15.55
C GLY A 716 -18.05 -24.98 14.63
N SER A 717 -19.32 -25.04 15.05
CA SER A 717 -20.45 -24.38 14.38
C SER A 717 -20.55 -22.88 14.70
N ASP A 718 -19.68 -22.34 15.57
CA ASP A 718 -19.69 -20.93 15.95
C ASP A 718 -18.69 -20.07 15.14
N LEU A 719 -19.04 -18.80 15.00
CA LEU A 719 -18.28 -17.78 14.28
C LEU A 719 -16.91 -17.52 14.95
N ASP A 720 -16.83 -17.69 16.27
CA ASP A 720 -15.66 -17.40 17.10
C ASP A 720 -14.49 -18.33 16.78
N SER A 721 -14.77 -19.63 16.69
CA SER A 721 -13.78 -20.63 16.36
C SER A 721 -13.24 -20.42 14.94
N GLN A 722 -14.10 -20.02 14.00
CA GLN A 722 -13.70 -19.74 12.62
C GLN A 722 -12.83 -18.48 12.50
N LEU A 723 -13.24 -17.36 13.12
CA LEU A 723 -12.47 -16.12 13.09
C LEU A 723 -11.11 -16.28 13.76
N ASN A 724 -11.07 -16.96 14.91
CA ASN A 724 -9.80 -17.27 15.59
C ASN A 724 -8.90 -18.17 14.75
N LEU A 725 -9.47 -19.14 14.02
CA LEU A 725 -8.70 -19.97 13.10
C LEU A 725 -8.08 -19.13 11.97
N VAL A 726 -8.89 -18.24 11.38
CA VAL A 726 -8.50 -17.34 10.29
C VAL A 726 -7.41 -16.36 10.72
N ALA A 727 -7.63 -15.66 11.84
CA ALA A 727 -6.72 -14.65 12.36
C ALA A 727 -5.38 -15.24 12.85
N ASN A 728 -5.35 -16.55 13.17
CA ASN A 728 -4.14 -17.25 13.57
C ASN A 728 -3.32 -17.86 12.42
N HIS A 729 -3.76 -17.79 11.15
CA HIS A 729 -2.95 -18.30 10.02
C HIS A 729 -1.55 -17.69 9.98
N PHE A 730 -1.46 -16.37 10.14
CA PHE A 730 -0.18 -15.66 10.14
C PHE A 730 0.71 -16.06 11.33
N ALA A 731 0.12 -16.25 12.52
CA ALA A 731 0.86 -16.68 13.70
C ALA A 731 1.47 -18.08 13.49
N VAL A 732 0.72 -19.00 12.88
CA VAL A 732 1.21 -20.34 12.52
C VAL A 732 2.39 -20.25 11.56
N TYR A 733 2.29 -19.43 10.50
CA TYR A 733 3.39 -19.24 9.57
C TYR A 733 4.62 -18.59 10.24
N THR A 734 4.42 -17.63 11.15
CA THR A 734 5.52 -17.05 11.95
C THR A 734 6.28 -18.15 12.71
N TRP A 735 5.57 -19.09 13.34
CA TRP A 735 6.19 -20.23 14.01
C TRP A 735 6.84 -21.23 13.05
N VAL A 736 6.31 -21.41 11.82
CA VAL A 736 6.99 -22.17 10.77
C VAL A 736 8.35 -21.56 10.43
N VAL A 737 8.45 -20.23 10.34
CA VAL A 737 9.73 -19.52 10.11
C VAL A 737 10.69 -19.72 11.28
N VAL A 738 10.20 -19.63 12.53
CA VAL A 738 11.03 -19.88 13.74
C VAL A 738 11.54 -21.33 13.78
N ILE A 739 10.66 -22.31 13.56
CA ILE A 739 11.02 -23.73 13.52
C ILE A 739 12.01 -23.98 12.38
N TRP A 740 11.79 -23.39 11.22
CA TRP A 740 12.73 -23.45 10.10
C TRP A 740 14.10 -22.92 10.51
N ALA A 741 14.20 -21.78 11.22
CA ALA A 741 15.48 -21.21 11.64
C ALA A 741 16.25 -22.14 12.59
N LEU A 742 15.54 -22.83 13.48
CA LEU A 742 16.13 -23.83 14.40
C LEU A 742 16.61 -25.08 13.64
N ILE A 743 15.82 -25.58 12.68
CA ILE A 743 16.19 -26.72 11.83
C ILE A 743 17.40 -26.34 10.96
N ALA A 744 17.37 -25.19 10.32
CA ALA A 744 18.45 -24.67 9.48
C ALA A 744 19.75 -24.50 10.26
N GLY A 745 19.68 -23.89 11.45
CA GLY A 745 20.83 -23.78 12.36
C GLY A 745 21.38 -25.15 12.75
N THR A 746 20.51 -26.13 12.99
CA THR A 746 20.93 -27.51 13.28
C THR A 746 21.63 -28.17 12.09
N VAL A 747 21.12 -27.99 10.86
CA VAL A 747 21.73 -28.52 9.64
C VAL A 747 23.10 -27.87 9.40
N TYR A 748 23.23 -26.55 9.57
CA TYR A 748 24.51 -25.85 9.40
C TYR A 748 25.54 -26.21 10.47
N ALA A 749 25.11 -26.45 11.71
CA ALA A 749 25.99 -26.89 12.79
C ALA A 749 26.29 -28.40 12.73
N TRP A 750 25.55 -29.20 11.94
CA TRP A 750 25.60 -30.66 11.97
C TRP A 750 27.00 -31.26 11.86
N PRO A 751 27.89 -30.83 10.94
CA PRO A 751 29.25 -31.36 10.86
C PRO A 751 30.00 -31.21 12.19
N ALA A 752 29.86 -30.06 12.84
CA ALA A 752 30.53 -29.79 14.11
C ALA A 752 29.86 -30.47 15.30
N LEU A 753 28.52 -30.62 15.28
CA LEU A 753 27.76 -31.35 16.29
C LEU A 753 28.04 -32.85 16.27
N ARG A 754 28.31 -33.44 15.11
CA ARG A 754 28.60 -34.87 14.95
C ARG A 754 29.97 -35.24 15.52
N ASP A 755 30.97 -34.42 15.26
CA ASP A 755 32.39 -34.81 15.44
C ASP A 755 32.95 -34.45 16.83
N GLN A 756 32.24 -33.64 17.62
CA GLN A 756 32.67 -33.26 18.98
C GLN A 756 32.00 -34.12 20.07
N ALA A 757 32.65 -34.30 21.22
CA ALA A 757 32.01 -34.91 22.40
C ALA A 757 31.09 -33.89 23.12
N LEU A 758 29.97 -34.34 23.68
CA LEU A 758 29.04 -33.49 24.45
C LEU A 758 29.65 -33.21 25.84
N ALA A 759 30.37 -32.09 25.98
CA ALA A 759 30.84 -31.63 27.28
C ALA A 759 29.69 -30.86 27.97
N VAL A 760 28.91 -31.54 28.81
CA VAL A 760 27.82 -30.93 29.58
C VAL A 760 28.39 -30.41 30.90
N GLY A 761 28.78 -29.14 30.93
CA GLY A 761 29.18 -28.45 32.16
C GLY A 761 27.99 -27.83 32.90
N ARG A 762 28.16 -27.49 34.18
CA ARG A 762 27.15 -26.75 34.97
C ARG A 762 26.72 -25.45 34.28
N ARG A 763 27.66 -24.72 33.67
CA ARG A 763 27.36 -23.49 32.90
C ARG A 763 26.45 -23.76 31.70
N THR A 764 26.66 -24.87 31.01
CA THR A 764 25.85 -25.31 29.85
C THR A 764 24.42 -25.64 30.25
N LEU A 765 24.23 -26.32 31.39
CA LEU A 765 22.89 -26.59 31.93
C LEU A 765 22.18 -25.30 32.37
N VAL A 766 22.90 -24.38 33.02
CA VAL A 766 22.34 -23.08 33.44
C VAL A 766 21.97 -22.22 32.22
N ALA A 767 22.84 -22.15 31.21
CA ALA A 767 22.57 -21.41 29.98
C ALA A 767 21.40 -22.01 29.20
N ALA A 768 21.28 -23.35 29.14
CA ALA A 768 20.14 -24.01 28.54
C ALA A 768 18.83 -23.74 29.29
N ALA A 769 18.84 -23.82 30.63
CA ALA A 769 17.68 -23.52 31.47
C ALA A 769 17.25 -22.05 31.34
N ALA A 770 18.20 -21.11 31.38
CA ALA A 770 17.94 -19.69 31.14
C ALA A 770 17.42 -19.44 29.70
N GLY A 771 17.93 -20.18 28.73
CA GLY A 771 17.44 -20.18 27.35
C GLY A 771 15.98 -20.61 27.23
N VAL A 772 15.55 -21.64 27.97
CA VAL A 772 14.15 -22.06 28.01
C VAL A 772 13.26 -20.97 28.61
N VAL A 773 13.67 -20.35 29.72
CA VAL A 773 12.91 -19.24 30.33
C VAL A 773 12.81 -18.05 29.37
N ALA A 774 13.93 -17.65 28.76
CA ALA A 774 13.95 -16.58 27.77
C ALA A 774 13.10 -16.92 26.54
N PHE A 775 13.07 -18.19 26.11
CA PHE A 775 12.19 -18.64 25.03
C PHE A 775 10.70 -18.48 25.38
N VAL A 776 10.29 -18.77 26.63
CA VAL A 776 8.90 -18.54 27.07
C VAL A 776 8.53 -17.06 26.99
N VAL A 777 9.42 -16.17 27.44
CA VAL A 777 9.20 -14.71 27.34
C VAL A 777 9.11 -14.29 25.87
N LEU A 778 10.03 -14.74 25.02
CA LEU A 778 10.03 -14.40 23.61
C LEU A 778 8.84 -15.00 22.86
N PHE A 779 8.37 -16.18 23.24
CA PHE A 779 7.14 -16.78 22.73
C PHE A 779 5.94 -15.87 23.01
N ALA A 780 5.85 -15.35 24.24
CA ALA A 780 4.83 -14.38 24.62
C ALA A 780 4.97 -13.07 23.83
N VAL A 781 6.18 -12.54 23.67
CA VAL A 781 6.41 -11.31 22.87
C VAL A 781 6.06 -11.51 21.39
N ILE A 782 6.51 -12.60 20.76
CA ILE A 782 6.19 -12.89 19.35
C ILE A 782 4.67 -13.00 19.18
N THR A 783 4.02 -13.77 20.05
CA THR A 783 2.58 -14.05 19.92
C THR A 783 1.73 -12.83 20.25
N ASN A 784 1.99 -12.15 21.37
CA ASN A 784 1.13 -11.09 21.90
C ASN A 784 1.53 -9.68 21.44
N VAL A 785 2.72 -9.50 20.86
CA VAL A 785 3.18 -8.19 20.35
C VAL A 785 3.35 -8.22 18.85
N ASN A 786 4.22 -9.09 18.31
CA ASN A 786 4.52 -9.08 16.87
C ASN A 786 3.34 -9.59 16.03
N THR A 787 2.66 -10.66 16.45
CA THR A 787 1.54 -11.23 15.67
C THR A 787 0.17 -10.63 16.03
N ALA A 788 0.03 -9.95 17.17
CA ALA A 788 -1.26 -9.42 17.63
C ALA A 788 -1.85 -8.38 16.68
N LEU A 789 -1.03 -7.46 16.16
CA LEU A 789 -1.50 -6.47 15.18
C LEU A 789 -2.00 -7.11 13.89
N VAL A 790 -1.28 -8.12 13.38
CA VAL A 790 -1.70 -8.81 12.16
C VAL A 790 -2.99 -9.59 12.40
N ARG A 791 -3.14 -10.19 13.57
CA ARG A 791 -4.38 -10.86 13.99
C ARG A 791 -5.55 -9.88 14.02
N ALA A 792 -5.37 -8.72 14.66
CA ALA A 792 -6.36 -7.64 14.69
C ALA A 792 -6.73 -7.18 13.27
N ASP A 793 -5.74 -7.04 12.38
CA ASP A 793 -5.95 -6.58 11.00
C ASP A 793 -6.75 -7.55 10.15
N VAL A 794 -6.51 -8.86 10.33
CA VAL A 794 -7.28 -9.91 9.66
C VAL A 794 -8.74 -9.86 10.10
N ILE A 795 -9.01 -9.66 11.39
CA ILE A 795 -10.37 -9.53 11.93
C ILE A 795 -11.02 -8.24 11.39
N TYR A 796 -10.31 -7.12 11.44
CA TYR A 796 -10.75 -5.83 10.90
C TYR A 796 -11.16 -5.94 9.42
N LYS A 797 -10.35 -6.61 8.58
CA LYS A 797 -10.66 -6.83 7.17
C LYS A 797 -11.99 -7.55 6.97
N GLN A 798 -12.32 -8.54 7.81
CA GLN A 798 -13.62 -9.22 7.74
C GLN A 798 -14.75 -8.22 8.05
N GLY A 799 -14.55 -7.32 9.02
CA GLY A 799 -15.52 -6.27 9.34
C GLY A 799 -15.81 -5.33 8.18
N GLN A 800 -14.79 -4.96 7.40
CA GLN A 800 -14.95 -4.08 6.23
C GLN A 800 -15.91 -4.65 5.17
N GLN A 801 -15.99 -5.97 5.02
CA GLN A 801 -16.93 -6.60 4.10
C GLN A 801 -18.39 -6.36 4.54
N PHE A 802 -18.67 -6.47 5.84
CA PHE A 802 -20.01 -6.19 6.39
C PHE A 802 -20.34 -4.69 6.38
N ASP A 803 -19.35 -3.83 6.63
CA ASP A 803 -19.50 -2.36 6.56
C ASP A 803 -19.93 -1.95 5.13
N SER A 804 -19.28 -2.52 4.11
CA SER A 804 -19.64 -2.28 2.70
C SER A 804 -21.07 -2.72 2.34
N GLN A 805 -21.62 -3.69 3.07
CA GLN A 805 -22.99 -4.20 2.92
C GLN A 805 -23.98 -3.48 3.85
N ARG A 806 -23.55 -2.47 4.61
CA ARG A 806 -24.32 -1.76 5.64
C ARG A 806 -24.84 -2.67 6.76
N ASN A 807 -24.20 -3.81 6.99
CA ASN A 807 -24.48 -4.66 8.14
C ASN A 807 -23.62 -4.18 9.32
N TRP A 808 -24.11 -3.14 10.00
CA TRP A 808 -23.38 -2.47 11.07
C TRP A 808 -23.18 -3.35 12.29
N LEU A 809 -24.17 -4.16 12.67
CA LEU A 809 -24.08 -5.05 13.82
C LEU A 809 -22.89 -6.03 13.71
N SER A 810 -22.74 -6.70 12.56
CA SER A 810 -21.60 -7.59 12.31
C SER A 810 -20.27 -6.83 12.22
N SER A 811 -20.30 -5.59 11.71
CA SER A 811 -19.11 -4.73 11.61
C SER A 811 -18.62 -4.29 12.99
N VAL A 812 -19.53 -3.83 13.86
CA VAL A 812 -19.26 -3.46 15.26
C VAL A 812 -18.61 -4.62 15.99
N GLU A 813 -19.18 -5.83 15.87
CA GLU A 813 -18.63 -7.01 16.54
C GLU A 813 -17.20 -7.32 16.09
N LEU A 814 -16.92 -7.23 14.79
CA LEU A 814 -15.59 -7.51 14.24
C LEU A 814 -14.58 -6.41 14.60
N TYR A 815 -14.97 -5.14 14.56
CA TYR A 815 -14.09 -4.03 14.96
C TYR A 815 -13.79 -4.03 16.47
N ARG A 816 -14.78 -4.35 17.31
CA ARG A 816 -14.61 -4.58 18.74
C ARG A 816 -13.60 -5.68 19.02
N ARG A 817 -13.70 -6.82 18.32
CA ARG A 817 -12.73 -7.92 18.44
C ARG A 817 -11.33 -7.57 17.95
N ALA A 818 -11.22 -6.79 16.88
CA ALA A 818 -9.93 -6.29 16.42
C ALA A 818 -9.26 -5.42 17.50
N LEU A 819 -10.03 -4.53 18.15
CA LEU A 819 -9.56 -3.71 19.27
C LEU A 819 -9.26 -4.53 20.53
N ALA A 820 -10.02 -5.58 20.82
CA ALA A 820 -9.70 -6.49 21.93
C ALA A 820 -8.34 -7.19 21.74
N ALA A 821 -7.92 -7.42 20.49
CA ALA A 821 -6.58 -7.94 20.18
C ALA A 821 -5.48 -6.86 20.26
N ARG A 822 -5.84 -5.58 20.08
CA ARG A 822 -4.91 -4.43 20.18
C ARG A 822 -5.67 -3.15 20.51
N THR A 823 -5.76 -2.85 21.81
CA THR A 823 -6.61 -1.78 22.35
C THR A 823 -6.11 -0.38 22.05
N THR A 824 -4.84 -0.22 21.67
CA THR A 824 -4.18 1.08 21.45
C THR A 824 -4.20 1.52 19.98
N GLU A 825 -4.93 0.85 19.10
CA GLU A 825 -4.92 1.14 17.66
C GLU A 825 -6.08 2.06 17.27
N ASP A 826 -5.78 3.36 17.20
CA ASP A 826 -6.72 4.44 16.87
C ASP A 826 -7.42 4.24 15.52
N HIS A 827 -6.74 3.64 14.54
CA HIS A 827 -7.33 3.30 13.24
C HIS A 827 -8.58 2.43 13.40
N TYR A 828 -8.57 1.41 14.26
CA TYR A 828 -9.75 0.55 14.44
C TYR A 828 -10.86 1.24 15.25
N MET A 829 -10.49 2.16 16.14
CA MET A 829 -11.45 2.96 16.92
C MET A 829 -12.32 3.83 16.01
N LEU A 830 -11.72 4.47 14.99
CA LEU A 830 -12.48 5.26 14.01
C LEU A 830 -13.59 4.47 13.32
N PHE A 831 -13.28 3.24 12.90
CA PHE A 831 -14.26 2.38 12.22
C PHE A 831 -15.31 1.84 13.19
N LEU A 832 -14.92 1.48 14.42
CA LEU A 832 -15.88 1.07 15.45
C LEU A 832 -16.84 2.22 15.80
N GLY A 833 -16.32 3.42 16.08
CA GLY A 833 -17.12 4.61 16.39
C GLY A 833 -18.08 4.98 15.25
N ARG A 834 -17.61 4.93 14.00
CA ARG A 834 -18.48 5.13 12.82
C ARG A 834 -19.56 4.05 12.73
N ALA A 835 -19.22 2.77 12.90
CA ALA A 835 -20.19 1.68 12.79
C ALA A 835 -21.25 1.76 13.90
N LEU A 836 -20.87 2.14 15.12
CA LEU A 836 -21.80 2.40 16.23
C LEU A 836 -22.73 3.58 15.92
N LEU A 837 -22.21 4.67 15.35
CA LEU A 837 -23.02 5.80 14.90
C LEU A 837 -24.04 5.40 13.82
N GLU A 838 -23.62 4.63 12.81
CA GLU A 838 -24.53 4.17 11.75
C GLU A 838 -25.57 3.18 12.27
N GLN A 839 -25.22 2.36 13.28
CA GLN A 839 -26.17 1.50 13.99
C GLN A 839 -27.19 2.34 14.79
N ALA A 840 -26.75 3.41 15.46
CA ALA A 840 -27.63 4.29 16.24
C ALA A 840 -28.73 4.96 15.40
N LYS A 841 -28.42 5.33 14.15
CA LYS A 841 -29.41 5.90 13.20
C LYS A 841 -30.59 4.95 12.92
N GLN A 842 -30.39 3.65 13.12
CA GLN A 842 -31.39 2.61 12.84
C GLN A 842 -32.01 2.03 14.12
N ALA A 843 -31.51 2.42 15.29
CA ALA A 843 -31.93 1.87 16.58
C ALA A 843 -33.22 2.50 17.12
N ASP A 844 -33.93 1.72 17.93
CA ASP A 844 -35.11 2.15 18.69
C ASP A 844 -34.69 3.15 19.80
N PRO A 845 -35.38 4.29 19.94
CA PRO A 845 -35.18 5.19 21.08
C PRO A 845 -35.36 4.52 22.46
N ASN A 846 -36.21 3.49 22.59
CA ASN A 846 -36.57 2.87 23.88
C ASN A 846 -35.87 1.51 24.11
N GLY A 847 -34.58 1.40 23.77
CA GLY A 847 -33.80 0.19 23.97
C GLY A 847 -33.73 -0.27 25.44
N ALA A 848 -33.47 -1.57 25.64
CA ALA A 848 -33.54 -2.21 26.96
C ALA A 848 -32.20 -2.25 27.71
N GLN A 849 -31.08 -2.16 26.97
CA GLN A 849 -29.73 -2.23 27.52
C GLN A 849 -29.18 -0.82 27.77
N VAL A 850 -28.62 -0.58 28.97
CA VAL A 850 -28.11 0.73 29.41
C VAL A 850 -26.62 0.66 29.69
N LEU A 851 -25.84 1.59 29.14
CA LEU A 851 -24.41 1.73 29.45
C LEU A 851 -24.20 2.42 30.81
N PRO A 852 -23.03 2.21 31.46
CA PRO A 852 -22.65 3.00 32.63
C PRO A 852 -22.72 4.51 32.34
N ALA A 853 -23.00 5.30 33.37
CA ALA A 853 -23.16 6.75 33.23
C ALA A 853 -21.89 7.47 32.73
N ASN A 854 -20.70 6.88 32.85
CA ASN A 854 -19.45 7.36 32.26
C ASN A 854 -18.71 6.14 31.69
N PRO A 855 -19.10 5.68 30.49
CA PRO A 855 -18.52 4.48 29.93
C PRO A 855 -17.06 4.72 29.53
N VAL A 856 -16.21 3.71 29.71
CA VAL A 856 -14.84 3.68 29.19
C VAL A 856 -14.75 2.73 28.00
N LEU A 857 -13.64 2.77 27.25
CA LEU A 857 -13.44 1.90 26.09
C LEU A 857 -13.71 0.42 26.44
N ASP A 858 -13.23 -0.05 27.59
CA ASP A 858 -13.41 -1.43 28.03
C ASP A 858 -14.88 -1.82 28.22
N ASP A 859 -15.76 -0.89 28.61
CA ASP A 859 -17.20 -1.15 28.72
C ASP A 859 -17.81 -1.40 27.33
N VAL A 860 -17.44 -0.58 26.34
CA VAL A 860 -17.88 -0.75 24.94
C VAL A 860 -17.31 -2.04 24.35
N LEU A 861 -16.06 -2.37 24.68
CA LEU A 861 -15.43 -3.61 24.24
C LEU A 861 -16.01 -4.86 24.92
N ALA A 862 -16.70 -4.73 26.05
CA ALA A 862 -17.36 -5.85 26.72
C ALA A 862 -18.73 -6.22 26.11
N LEU A 863 -19.34 -5.32 25.34
CA LEU A 863 -20.67 -5.53 24.74
C LEU A 863 -20.71 -6.74 23.80
N THR A 864 -21.79 -7.50 23.90
CA THR A 864 -22.12 -8.60 22.98
C THR A 864 -22.98 -8.12 21.80
N PRO A 865 -23.04 -8.85 20.68
CA PRO A 865 -23.91 -8.49 19.55
C PRO A 865 -25.38 -8.33 19.95
N ASP A 866 -25.90 -9.18 20.83
CA ASP A 866 -27.29 -9.10 21.28
C ASP A 866 -27.55 -7.85 22.13
N GLU A 867 -26.58 -7.46 22.97
CA GLU A 867 -26.64 -6.22 23.72
C GLU A 867 -26.62 -5.01 22.79
N VAL A 868 -25.68 -4.94 21.83
CA VAL A 868 -25.61 -3.85 20.84
C VAL A 868 -26.91 -3.74 20.03
N ASN A 869 -27.54 -4.86 19.69
CA ASN A 869 -28.79 -4.88 18.94
C ASN A 869 -30.01 -4.40 19.75
N THR A 870 -29.95 -4.48 21.09
CA THR A 870 -31.06 -4.11 22.00
C THR A 870 -30.82 -2.79 22.74
N MET A 871 -29.65 -2.17 22.54
CA MET A 871 -29.30 -0.85 23.09
C MET A 871 -30.18 0.24 22.52
N SER A 872 -30.40 1.26 23.36
CA SER A 872 -31.08 2.48 22.92
C SER A 872 -30.21 3.25 21.93
N ARG A 873 -30.85 4.10 21.12
CA ARG A 873 -30.16 5.05 20.27
C ARG A 873 -29.14 5.90 21.05
N GLU A 874 -29.53 6.40 22.23
CA GLU A 874 -28.68 7.24 23.07
C GLU A 874 -27.44 6.47 23.54
N ASP A 875 -27.62 5.25 24.06
CA ASP A 875 -26.51 4.42 24.51
C ASP A 875 -25.53 4.08 23.38
N LEU A 876 -26.02 3.84 22.16
CA LEU A 876 -25.15 3.62 21.00
C LEU A 876 -24.35 4.87 20.61
N LEU A 877 -24.95 6.05 20.72
CA LEU A 877 -24.26 7.33 20.49
C LEU A 877 -23.19 7.58 21.57
N ARG A 878 -23.49 7.27 22.83
CA ARG A 878 -22.52 7.33 23.95
C ARG A 878 -21.37 6.33 23.79
N ALA A 879 -21.67 5.13 23.29
CA ALA A 879 -20.63 4.15 22.94
C ALA A 879 -19.72 4.68 21.83
N ALA A 880 -20.30 5.27 20.78
CA ALA A 880 -19.54 5.88 19.68
C ALA A 880 -18.67 7.05 20.18
N GLU A 881 -19.23 7.91 21.05
CA GLU A 881 -18.52 9.03 21.69
C GLU A 881 -17.31 8.52 22.47
N THR A 882 -17.49 7.52 23.32
CA THR A 882 -16.44 6.92 24.15
C THR A 882 -15.28 6.42 23.29
N VAL A 883 -15.59 5.68 22.21
CA VAL A 883 -14.58 5.13 21.31
C VAL A 883 -13.83 6.25 20.56
N LEU A 884 -14.53 7.28 20.09
CA LEU A 884 -13.91 8.37 19.34
C LEU A 884 -13.11 9.33 20.22
N LEU A 885 -13.52 9.56 21.47
CA LEU A 885 -12.75 10.32 22.46
C LEU A 885 -11.46 9.58 22.84
N GLU A 886 -11.52 8.25 22.99
CA GLU A 886 -10.32 7.44 23.20
C GLU A 886 -9.40 7.50 21.97
N ALA A 887 -9.95 7.45 20.75
CA ALA A 887 -9.15 7.61 19.52
C ALA A 887 -8.41 8.96 19.48
N GLN A 888 -9.10 10.05 19.83
CA GLN A 888 -8.50 11.38 19.96
C GLN A 888 -7.45 11.41 21.07
N THR A 889 -7.66 10.70 22.19
CA THR A 889 -6.69 10.63 23.28
C THR A 889 -5.41 9.88 22.87
N VAL A 890 -5.55 8.76 22.15
CA VAL A 890 -4.42 7.97 21.64
C VAL A 890 -3.60 8.77 20.62
N ASN A 891 -4.26 9.58 19.78
CA ASN A 891 -3.61 10.34 18.73
C ASN A 891 -4.22 11.76 18.55
N PRO A 892 -3.90 12.70 19.45
CA PRO A 892 -4.60 13.97 19.58
C PRO A 892 -4.48 14.91 18.38
N LEU A 893 -3.41 14.76 17.61
CA LEU A 893 -3.13 15.62 16.46
C LEU A 893 -3.66 15.02 15.15
N ASN A 894 -4.26 13.82 15.18
CA ASN A 894 -4.95 13.29 14.01
C ASN A 894 -6.33 13.95 13.86
N THR A 895 -6.43 14.82 12.86
CA THR A 895 -7.64 15.61 12.58
C THR A 895 -8.87 14.75 12.29
N ASP A 896 -8.71 13.53 11.77
CA ASP A 896 -9.84 12.65 11.47
C ASP A 896 -10.62 12.28 12.74
N HIS A 897 -9.95 12.10 13.89
CA HIS A 897 -10.61 11.77 15.15
C HIS A 897 -11.53 12.91 15.60
N THR A 898 -10.99 14.14 15.57
CA THR A 898 -11.71 15.36 15.90
C THR A 898 -12.87 15.62 14.93
N ALA A 899 -12.66 15.45 13.63
CA ALA A 899 -13.71 15.65 12.62
C ALA A 899 -14.84 14.60 12.75
N ASN A 900 -14.52 13.35 13.09
CA ASN A 900 -15.54 12.32 13.32
C ASN A 900 -16.33 12.57 14.62
N LEU A 901 -15.72 13.12 15.67
CA LEU A 901 -16.46 13.60 16.86
C LEU A 901 -17.42 14.73 16.48
N GLY A 902 -16.98 15.70 15.67
CA GLY A 902 -17.86 16.76 15.14
C GLY A 902 -19.08 16.20 14.40
N ARG A 903 -18.85 15.21 13.52
CA ARG A 903 -19.92 14.50 12.79
C ARG A 903 -20.86 13.72 13.72
N LEU A 904 -20.31 13.04 14.72
CA LEU A 904 -21.09 12.32 15.73
C LEU A 904 -22.07 13.27 16.42
N TYR A 905 -21.58 14.37 16.99
CA TYR A 905 -22.43 15.30 17.72
C TYR A 905 -23.47 15.99 16.84
N ARG A 906 -23.13 16.34 15.59
CA ARG A 906 -24.13 16.87 14.65
C ARG A 906 -25.24 15.87 14.37
N THR A 907 -24.87 14.62 14.11
CA THR A 907 -25.83 13.54 13.88
C THR A 907 -26.67 13.26 15.13
N TRP A 908 -26.06 13.33 16.32
CA TRP A 908 -26.76 13.18 17.60
C TRP A 908 -27.82 14.27 17.75
N SER A 909 -27.48 15.52 17.47
CA SER A 909 -28.47 16.62 17.46
C SER A 909 -29.60 16.36 16.46
N ASP A 910 -29.29 15.93 15.24
CA ASP A 910 -30.31 15.62 14.23
C ASP A 910 -31.31 14.55 14.72
N LEU A 911 -30.82 13.58 15.48
CA LEU A 911 -31.58 12.44 15.99
C LEU A 911 -32.30 12.70 17.32
N SER A 912 -31.92 13.73 18.08
CA SER A 912 -32.53 14.07 19.37
C SER A 912 -33.87 14.79 19.19
N ALA A 913 -34.82 14.41 20.04
CA ALA A 913 -36.14 15.05 20.13
C ALA A 913 -36.17 16.20 21.16
N ASP A 914 -35.22 16.25 22.10
CA ASP A 914 -35.15 17.29 23.13
C ASP A 914 -34.41 18.53 22.59
N PRO A 915 -35.06 19.71 22.48
CA PRO A 915 -34.41 20.93 22.04
C PRO A 915 -33.15 21.33 22.82
N ALA A 916 -33.09 21.05 24.13
CA ALA A 916 -31.93 21.41 24.95
C ALA A 916 -30.71 20.53 24.61
N GLU A 917 -30.93 19.22 24.44
CA GLU A 917 -29.89 18.28 24.01
C GLU A 917 -29.44 18.58 22.58
N ARG A 918 -30.38 18.90 21.68
CA ARG A 918 -30.07 19.31 20.30
C ARG A 918 -29.09 20.47 20.27
N GLU A 919 -29.34 21.49 21.08
CA GLU A 919 -28.48 22.66 21.20
C GLU A 919 -27.11 22.30 21.79
N GLU A 920 -27.08 21.54 22.90
CA GLU A 920 -25.82 21.10 23.52
C GLU A 920 -24.93 20.32 22.52
N MET A 921 -25.51 19.39 21.77
CA MET A 921 -24.77 18.59 20.79
C MET A 921 -24.29 19.43 19.59
N LEU A 922 -25.05 20.44 19.16
CA LEU A 922 -24.57 21.37 18.12
C LEU A 922 -23.38 22.17 18.60
N GLN A 923 -23.42 22.69 19.84
CA GLN A 923 -22.28 23.40 20.42
C GLN A 923 -21.03 22.51 20.52
N LYS A 924 -21.19 21.23 20.94
CA LYS A 924 -20.09 20.26 20.93
C LYS A 924 -19.57 19.99 19.52
N SER A 925 -20.46 19.86 18.53
CA SER A 925 -20.08 19.67 17.13
C SER A 925 -19.23 20.83 16.61
N ILE A 926 -19.69 22.07 16.82
CA ILE A 926 -18.99 23.29 16.42
C ILE A 926 -17.64 23.40 17.13
N ALA A 927 -17.56 23.09 18.42
CA ALA A 927 -16.30 23.08 19.17
C ALA A 927 -15.28 22.10 18.57
N GLN A 928 -15.73 20.88 18.20
CA GLN A 928 -14.87 19.90 17.54
C GLN A 928 -14.45 20.36 16.14
N TYR A 929 -15.34 20.95 15.33
CA TYR A 929 -14.95 21.48 14.03
C TYR A 929 -14.02 22.69 14.12
N ASN A 930 -14.16 23.54 15.13
CA ASN A 930 -13.21 24.63 15.43
C ASN A 930 -11.82 24.09 15.75
N LEU A 931 -11.74 23.00 16.52
CA LEU A 931 -10.50 22.31 16.76
C LEU A 931 -9.95 21.64 15.48
N ALA A 932 -10.81 20.99 14.69
CA ALA A 932 -10.41 20.30 13.46
C ALA A 932 -9.77 21.27 12.44
N VAL A 933 -10.35 22.47 12.26
CA VAL A 933 -9.75 23.50 11.39
C VAL A 933 -8.50 24.14 12.00
N THR A 934 -8.28 24.04 13.32
CA THR A 934 -7.01 24.44 13.94
C THR A 934 -5.91 23.41 13.65
N LEU A 935 -6.24 22.12 13.68
CA LEU A 935 -5.31 21.02 13.36
C LEU A 935 -5.00 20.92 11.86
N SER A 936 -5.98 21.22 11.00
CA SER A 936 -5.85 21.21 9.54
C SER A 936 -6.43 22.49 8.92
N PRO A 937 -5.75 23.64 9.05
CA PRO A 937 -6.27 24.93 8.58
C PRO A 937 -6.50 24.98 7.08
N ASN A 938 -5.68 24.27 6.30
CA ASN A 938 -5.74 24.26 4.84
C ASN A 938 -6.62 23.13 4.27
N ALA A 939 -7.51 22.57 5.08
CA ALA A 939 -8.42 21.50 4.66
C ALA A 939 -9.84 22.05 4.40
N ALA A 940 -10.10 22.45 3.16
CA ALA A 940 -11.36 23.06 2.72
C ALA A 940 -12.63 22.27 3.15
N HIS A 941 -12.59 20.94 3.09
CA HIS A 941 -13.71 20.09 3.54
C HIS A 941 -14.07 20.26 5.02
N LEU A 942 -13.12 20.53 5.92
CA LEU A 942 -13.44 20.76 7.33
C LEU A 942 -14.15 22.09 7.53
N TRP A 943 -13.84 23.09 6.71
CA TRP A 943 -14.55 24.36 6.70
C TRP A 943 -15.98 24.22 6.18
N ASN A 944 -16.21 23.38 5.16
CA ASN A 944 -17.58 23.00 4.77
C ASN A 944 -18.32 22.30 5.91
N GLU A 945 -17.69 21.34 6.59
CA GLU A 945 -18.33 20.64 7.72
C GLU A 945 -18.63 21.59 8.89
N LYS A 946 -17.73 22.54 9.18
CA LYS A 946 -17.98 23.63 10.13
C LYS A 946 -19.16 24.50 9.71
N GLY A 947 -19.24 24.87 8.43
CA GLY A 947 -20.38 25.63 7.89
C GLY A 947 -21.70 24.87 8.00
N ASN A 948 -21.69 23.56 7.73
CA ASN A 948 -22.85 22.69 7.93
C ASN A 948 -23.29 22.62 9.39
N ALA A 949 -22.35 22.62 10.35
CA ALA A 949 -22.67 22.64 11.78
C ALA A 949 -23.33 23.97 12.21
N HIS A 950 -22.80 25.11 11.78
CA HIS A 950 -23.42 26.42 12.03
C HIS A 950 -24.78 26.58 11.32
N LEU A 951 -24.94 26.01 10.13
CA LEU A 951 -26.22 26.01 9.44
C LEU A 951 -27.29 25.22 10.20
N ALA A 952 -26.90 24.11 10.86
CA ALA A 952 -27.79 23.32 11.70
C ALA A 952 -28.15 24.02 13.03
N GLU A 953 -27.23 24.83 13.57
CA GLU A 953 -27.47 25.77 14.70
C GLU A 953 -28.37 26.95 14.31
N GLY A 954 -28.41 27.30 13.02
CA GLY A 954 -29.16 28.43 12.48
C GLY A 954 -28.35 29.72 12.34
N ASP A 955 -27.05 29.69 12.68
CA ASP A 955 -26.11 30.78 12.43
C ASP A 955 -25.66 30.76 10.95
N GLN A 956 -26.50 31.33 10.10
CA GLN A 956 -26.26 31.39 8.66
C GLN A 956 -25.05 32.28 8.29
N ASP A 957 -24.75 33.30 9.08
CA ASP A 957 -23.64 34.22 8.83
C ASP A 957 -22.30 33.51 9.07
N ALA A 958 -22.19 32.76 10.17
CA ALA A 958 -21.02 31.93 10.45
C ALA A 958 -20.88 30.80 9.41
N ALA A 959 -21.99 30.22 8.95
CA ALA A 959 -21.99 29.20 7.90
C ALA A 959 -21.46 29.77 6.56
N GLU A 960 -21.96 30.92 6.12
CA GLU A 960 -21.47 31.61 4.92
C GLU A 960 -19.98 31.95 5.03
N ALA A 961 -19.54 32.48 6.18
CA ALA A 961 -18.13 32.80 6.41
C ALA A 961 -17.23 31.56 6.30
N ALA A 962 -17.66 30.42 6.85
CA ALA A 962 -16.93 29.16 6.75
C ALA A 962 -16.85 28.65 5.29
N TYR A 963 -17.94 28.70 4.53
CA TYR A 963 -17.93 28.32 3.12
C TYR A 963 -17.06 29.24 2.27
N ARG A 964 -17.10 30.56 2.50
CA ARG A 964 -16.23 31.51 1.80
C ARG A 964 -14.76 31.23 2.09
N HIS A 965 -14.40 30.95 3.34
CA HIS A 965 -13.03 30.58 3.69
C HIS A 965 -12.62 29.23 3.07
N SER A 966 -13.53 28.27 2.96
CA SER A 966 -13.28 27.04 2.19
C SER A 966 -12.91 27.33 0.73
N LEU A 967 -13.56 28.29 0.07
CA LEU A 967 -13.21 28.73 -1.30
C LEU A 967 -11.91 29.52 -1.39
N GLU A 968 -11.51 30.23 -0.33
CA GLU A 968 -10.19 30.88 -0.25
C GLU A 968 -9.07 29.84 -0.25
N ILE A 969 -9.29 28.70 0.43
CA ILE A 969 -8.36 27.57 0.49
C ILE A 969 -8.41 26.74 -0.80
N ASP A 970 -9.59 26.39 -1.29
CA ASP A 970 -9.81 25.59 -2.49
C ASP A 970 -10.86 26.24 -3.41
N PRO A 971 -10.43 27.08 -4.36
CA PRO A 971 -11.34 27.76 -5.28
C PRO A 971 -11.92 26.80 -6.35
N LEU A 972 -11.51 25.53 -6.37
CA LEU A 972 -12.01 24.49 -7.27
C LEU A 972 -12.89 23.47 -6.51
N PHE A 973 -13.24 23.73 -5.25
CA PHE A 973 -14.03 22.79 -4.46
C PHE A 973 -15.52 22.93 -4.75
N GLU A 974 -15.97 22.14 -5.72
CA GLU A 974 -17.36 22.04 -6.16
C GLU A 974 -18.37 22.00 -5.00
N GLN A 975 -18.13 21.13 -4.01
CA GLN A 975 -19.05 20.96 -2.88
C GLN A 975 -19.30 22.28 -2.13
N THR A 976 -18.28 23.14 -2.01
CA THR A 976 -18.44 24.45 -1.35
C THR A 976 -19.32 25.39 -2.16
N TYR A 977 -19.17 25.42 -3.50
CA TYR A 977 -20.06 26.21 -4.35
C TYR A 977 -21.52 25.76 -4.21
N LEU A 978 -21.77 24.44 -4.17
CA LEU A 978 -23.13 23.91 -4.01
C LEU A 978 -23.73 24.27 -2.64
N LEU A 979 -22.96 24.12 -1.56
CA LEU A 979 -23.42 24.46 -0.20
C LEU A 979 -23.70 25.95 -0.03
N LEU A 980 -22.82 26.80 -0.58
CA LEU A 980 -22.99 28.25 -0.51
C LEU A 980 -24.13 28.74 -1.42
N ALA A 981 -24.28 28.17 -2.62
CA ALA A 981 -25.41 28.46 -3.50
C ALA A 981 -26.75 28.11 -2.85
N ASP A 982 -26.88 26.92 -2.27
CA ASP A 982 -28.09 26.50 -1.54
C ASP A 982 -28.45 27.48 -0.40
N LEU A 983 -27.44 27.93 0.35
CA LEU A 983 -27.62 28.91 1.41
C LEU A 983 -28.10 30.26 0.88
N LEU A 984 -27.44 30.80 -0.15
CA LEU A 984 -27.80 32.08 -0.78
C LEU A 984 -29.22 32.04 -1.36
N ASP A 985 -29.56 30.95 -2.04
CA ASP A 985 -30.88 30.76 -2.64
C ASP A 985 -31.99 30.65 -1.59
N LYS A 986 -31.72 30.05 -0.42
CA LYS A 986 -32.66 30.03 0.72
C LYS A 986 -32.82 31.40 1.37
N GLN A 987 -31.80 32.26 1.30
CA GLN A 987 -31.86 33.65 1.75
C GLN A 987 -32.50 34.61 0.73
N GLY A 988 -32.90 34.11 -0.45
CA GLY A 988 -33.44 34.93 -1.53
C GLY A 988 -32.38 35.73 -2.31
N ARG A 989 -31.10 35.41 -2.13
CA ARG A 989 -29.95 36.06 -2.79
C ARG A 989 -29.55 35.30 -4.06
N SER A 990 -30.53 34.96 -4.91
CA SER A 990 -30.30 34.11 -6.09
C SER A 990 -29.40 34.74 -7.15
N GLU A 991 -29.35 36.07 -7.29
CA GLU A 991 -28.39 36.73 -8.19
C GLU A 991 -26.93 36.49 -7.77
N GLU A 992 -26.64 36.50 -6.46
CA GLU A 992 -25.31 36.17 -5.94
C GLU A 992 -24.99 34.68 -6.13
N SER A 993 -26.00 33.80 -6.00
CA SER A 993 -25.88 32.35 -6.26
C SER A 993 -25.46 32.10 -7.72
N VAL A 994 -26.13 32.76 -8.69
CA VAL A 994 -25.77 32.68 -10.12
C VAL A 994 -24.33 33.12 -10.34
N ALA A 995 -23.94 34.31 -9.87
CA ALA A 995 -22.59 34.84 -10.06
C ALA A 995 -21.51 33.93 -9.44
N LEU A 996 -21.79 33.37 -8.26
CA LEU A 996 -20.91 32.44 -7.57
C LEU A 996 -20.69 31.14 -8.38
N LEU A 997 -21.77 30.55 -8.89
CA LEU A 997 -21.72 29.31 -9.66
C LEU A 997 -21.05 29.51 -11.03
N GLU A 998 -21.29 30.63 -11.70
CA GLU A 998 -20.63 30.99 -12.95
C GLU A 998 -19.11 31.16 -12.77
N ASP A 999 -18.68 31.84 -11.70
CA ASP A 999 -17.26 31.98 -11.35
C ASP A 999 -16.61 30.61 -11.08
N GLY A 1000 -17.27 29.75 -10.30
CA GLY A 1000 -16.79 28.39 -10.03
C GLY A 1000 -16.66 27.56 -11.30
N LEU A 1001 -17.66 27.60 -12.19
CA LEU A 1001 -17.61 26.92 -13.49
C LEU A 1001 -16.50 27.50 -14.38
N ALA A 1002 -16.30 28.82 -14.41
CA ALA A 1002 -15.21 29.44 -15.16
C ALA A 1002 -13.83 28.97 -14.67
N LYS A 1003 -13.63 28.86 -13.35
CA LYS A 1003 -12.40 28.32 -12.74
C LYS A 1003 -12.18 26.85 -13.08
N LEU A 1004 -13.25 26.04 -13.06
CA LEU A 1004 -13.19 24.64 -13.46
C LEU A 1004 -12.82 24.50 -14.94
N ARG A 1005 -13.44 25.29 -15.84
CA ARG A 1005 -13.10 25.31 -17.29
C ARG A 1005 -11.64 25.69 -17.54
N ALA A 1006 -11.09 26.62 -16.76
CA ALA A 1006 -9.69 27.05 -16.88
C ALA A 1006 -8.70 26.02 -16.31
N SER A 1007 -9.16 25.07 -15.49
CA SER A 1007 -8.34 24.06 -14.84
C SER A 1007 -8.01 22.91 -15.80
N PRO A 1008 -6.74 22.56 -16.03
CA PRO A 1008 -6.38 21.44 -16.90
C PRO A 1008 -6.79 20.05 -16.34
N ARG A 1009 -7.23 19.98 -15.08
CA ARG A 1009 -7.41 18.72 -14.33
C ARG A 1009 -8.79 18.55 -13.70
N HIS A 1010 -9.56 19.62 -13.59
CA HIS A 1010 -10.90 19.59 -13.04
C HIS A 1010 -11.88 19.87 -14.16
N HIS A 1011 -13.06 19.27 -14.06
CA HIS A 1011 -14.08 19.39 -15.09
C HIS A 1011 -15.34 19.93 -14.46
N GLU A 1012 -16.11 20.63 -15.26
CA GLU A 1012 -17.45 21.08 -14.89
C GLU A 1012 -18.33 19.87 -14.58
N THR A 1013 -19.27 20.05 -13.65
CA THR A 1013 -20.12 18.95 -13.18
C THR A 1013 -21.59 19.24 -13.42
N ALA A 1014 -22.34 18.16 -13.63
CA ALA A 1014 -23.78 18.20 -13.75
C ALA A 1014 -24.46 18.83 -12.51
N ALA A 1015 -23.90 18.61 -11.31
CA ALA A 1015 -24.46 19.18 -10.08
C ALA A 1015 -24.37 20.71 -10.06
N MET A 1016 -23.24 21.31 -10.47
CA MET A 1016 -23.11 22.77 -10.52
C MET A 1016 -24.07 23.40 -11.52
N TYR A 1017 -24.20 22.82 -12.72
CA TYR A 1017 -25.17 23.29 -13.71
C TYR A 1017 -26.62 23.14 -13.23
N SER A 1018 -26.93 22.09 -12.48
CA SER A 1018 -28.26 21.88 -11.90
C SER A 1018 -28.60 22.98 -10.89
N TYR A 1019 -27.68 23.34 -9.98
CA TYR A 1019 -27.89 24.46 -9.06
C TYR A 1019 -27.96 25.80 -9.79
N LEU A 1020 -27.14 26.01 -10.82
CA LEU A 1020 -27.15 27.24 -11.62
C LEU A 1020 -28.50 27.42 -12.33
N GLY A 1021 -29.03 26.37 -12.96
CA GLY A 1021 -30.33 26.43 -13.62
C GLY A 1021 -31.49 26.72 -12.66
N VAL A 1022 -31.43 26.20 -11.42
CA VAL A 1022 -32.42 26.53 -10.38
C VAL A 1022 -32.30 28.00 -9.96
N ALA A 1023 -31.09 28.50 -9.72
CA ALA A 1023 -30.86 29.90 -9.34
C ALA A 1023 -31.31 30.86 -10.46
N GLN A 1024 -30.98 30.56 -11.72
CA GLN A 1024 -31.40 31.32 -12.91
C GLN A 1024 -32.92 31.36 -13.07
N SER A 1025 -33.60 30.22 -12.87
CA SER A 1025 -35.06 30.15 -12.91
C SER A 1025 -35.68 31.06 -11.83
N ARG A 1026 -35.12 31.11 -10.63
CA ARG A 1026 -35.58 32.01 -9.53
C ARG A 1026 -35.34 33.49 -9.83
N THR A 1027 -34.30 33.84 -10.56
CA THR A 1027 -34.03 35.22 -11.00
C THR A 1027 -34.81 35.61 -12.27
N GLY A 1028 -35.56 34.69 -12.86
CA GLY A 1028 -36.31 34.90 -14.11
C GLY A 1028 -35.47 34.83 -15.38
N ASP A 1029 -34.22 34.34 -15.30
CA ASP A 1029 -33.37 34.05 -16.46
C ASP A 1029 -33.71 32.67 -17.03
N VAL A 1030 -34.83 32.61 -17.75
CA VAL A 1030 -35.37 31.36 -18.30
C VAL A 1030 -34.44 30.77 -19.38
N ASP A 1031 -33.86 31.62 -20.23
CA ASP A 1031 -32.92 31.21 -21.29
C ASP A 1031 -31.65 30.58 -20.70
N GLY A 1032 -31.09 31.22 -19.66
CA GLY A 1032 -29.96 30.67 -18.91
C GLY A 1032 -30.31 29.34 -18.24
N ALA A 1033 -31.49 29.25 -17.61
CA ALA A 1033 -31.95 28.03 -16.95
C ALA A 1033 -32.11 26.85 -17.94
N LEU A 1034 -32.64 27.11 -19.15
CA LEU A 1034 -32.71 26.12 -20.23
C LEU A 1034 -31.32 25.64 -20.65
N ALA A 1035 -30.40 26.58 -20.91
CA ALA A 1035 -29.02 26.25 -21.31
C ALA A 1035 -28.29 25.42 -20.23
N SER A 1036 -28.46 25.78 -18.96
CA SER A 1036 -27.88 25.05 -17.83
C SER A 1036 -28.42 23.63 -17.72
N ASN A 1037 -29.74 23.43 -17.83
CA ASN A 1037 -30.32 22.08 -17.76
C ASN A 1037 -29.96 21.21 -18.97
N LEU A 1038 -29.86 21.77 -20.18
CA LEU A 1038 -29.32 21.06 -21.34
C LEU A 1038 -27.87 20.62 -21.09
N LYS A 1039 -27.06 21.49 -20.46
CA LYS A 1039 -25.69 21.13 -20.09
C LYS A 1039 -25.60 20.02 -19.05
N VAL A 1040 -26.56 19.93 -18.14
CA VAL A 1040 -26.68 18.77 -17.22
C VAL A 1040 -26.85 17.48 -18.00
N LEU A 1041 -27.67 17.48 -19.06
CA LEU A 1041 -27.92 16.29 -19.88
C LEU A 1041 -26.73 15.93 -20.79
N ASP A 1042 -25.96 16.92 -21.26
CA ASP A 1042 -24.68 16.65 -21.94
C ASP A 1042 -23.71 15.86 -21.04
N LEU A 1043 -23.66 16.19 -19.74
CA LEU A 1043 -22.76 15.58 -18.77
C LEU A 1043 -23.33 14.30 -18.14
N ALA A 1044 -24.65 14.24 -17.98
CA ALA A 1044 -25.39 13.15 -17.37
C ALA A 1044 -26.71 12.90 -18.14
N PRO A 1045 -26.66 12.15 -19.26
CA PRO A 1045 -27.81 12.00 -20.17
C PRO A 1045 -29.07 11.39 -19.54
N GLY A 1046 -28.94 10.64 -18.43
CA GLY A 1046 -30.07 10.03 -17.73
C GLY A 1046 -30.59 10.84 -16.53
N ASN A 1047 -30.26 12.13 -16.42
CA ASN A 1047 -30.68 12.93 -15.28
C ASN A 1047 -32.16 13.34 -15.38
N VAL A 1048 -33.03 12.53 -14.77
CA VAL A 1048 -34.49 12.74 -14.70
C VAL A 1048 -34.86 14.12 -14.15
N GLY A 1049 -34.10 14.64 -13.18
CA GLY A 1049 -34.35 15.97 -12.60
C GLY A 1049 -34.18 17.09 -13.63
N ALA A 1050 -33.12 17.02 -14.44
CA ALA A 1050 -32.88 18.00 -15.49
C ALA A 1050 -33.90 17.92 -16.63
N MET A 1051 -34.27 16.71 -17.07
CA MET A 1051 -35.33 16.53 -18.08
C MET A 1051 -36.66 17.12 -17.59
N ARG A 1052 -37.04 16.84 -16.34
CA ARG A 1052 -38.25 17.40 -15.73
C ARG A 1052 -38.21 18.93 -15.67
N ASN A 1053 -37.07 19.50 -15.29
CA ASN A 1053 -36.90 20.96 -15.28
C ASN A 1053 -37.04 21.55 -16.69
N LEU A 1054 -36.48 20.92 -17.72
CA LEU A 1054 -36.68 21.34 -19.12
C LEU A 1054 -38.14 21.28 -19.54
N THR A 1055 -38.86 20.21 -19.21
CA THR A 1055 -40.31 20.11 -19.47
C THR A 1055 -41.07 21.30 -18.89
N LEU A 1056 -40.77 21.68 -17.64
CA LEU A 1056 -41.42 22.80 -16.98
C LEU A 1056 -41.03 24.14 -17.59
N LEU A 1057 -39.75 24.37 -17.86
CA LEU A 1057 -39.24 25.61 -18.44
C LEU A 1057 -39.77 25.83 -19.86
N TYR A 1058 -39.75 24.81 -20.73
CA TYR A 1058 -40.31 24.92 -22.08
C TYR A 1058 -41.83 25.11 -22.09
N ARG A 1059 -42.54 24.51 -21.13
CA ARG A 1059 -43.98 24.78 -20.94
C ARG A 1059 -44.21 26.24 -20.57
N GLU A 1060 -43.39 26.80 -19.69
CA GLU A 1060 -43.48 28.19 -19.27
C GLU A 1060 -43.15 29.19 -20.41
N THR A 1061 -42.21 28.86 -21.30
CA THR A 1061 -41.92 29.67 -22.50
C THR A 1061 -42.93 29.47 -23.63
N GLY A 1062 -43.81 28.47 -23.54
CA GLY A 1062 -44.81 28.13 -24.55
C GLY A 1062 -44.28 27.27 -25.70
N GLU A 1063 -43.06 26.74 -25.59
CA GLU A 1063 -42.45 25.80 -26.53
C GLU A 1063 -42.94 24.37 -26.27
N ASN A 1064 -44.24 24.15 -26.48
CA ASN A 1064 -44.93 22.94 -26.05
C ASN A 1064 -44.38 21.64 -26.70
N GLU A 1065 -43.83 21.68 -27.91
CA GLU A 1065 -43.25 20.50 -28.56
C GLU A 1065 -41.99 19.99 -27.83
N GLU A 1066 -41.09 20.91 -27.44
CA GLU A 1066 -39.91 20.58 -26.64
C GLU A 1066 -40.30 20.16 -25.21
N ALA A 1067 -41.31 20.82 -24.62
CA ALA A 1067 -41.84 20.41 -23.33
C ALA A 1067 -42.36 18.96 -23.36
N ILE A 1068 -43.12 18.59 -24.39
CA ILE A 1068 -43.60 17.23 -24.60
C ILE A 1068 -42.44 16.25 -24.79
N HIS A 1069 -41.47 16.59 -25.64
CA HIS A 1069 -40.30 15.74 -25.89
C HIS A 1069 -39.57 15.38 -24.60
N TRP A 1070 -39.19 16.39 -23.82
CA TRP A 1070 -38.50 16.16 -22.54
C TRP A 1070 -39.40 15.49 -21.50
N GLY A 1071 -40.71 15.76 -21.53
CA GLY A 1071 -41.66 15.11 -20.62
C GLY A 1071 -41.79 13.61 -20.89
N GLU A 1072 -41.83 13.21 -22.15
CA GLU A 1072 -41.85 11.81 -22.59
C GLU A 1072 -40.55 11.09 -22.17
N GLU A 1073 -39.38 11.71 -22.41
CA GLU A 1073 -38.07 11.19 -21.99
C GLU A 1073 -37.97 11.06 -20.45
N THR A 1074 -38.44 12.06 -19.71
CA THR A 1074 -38.48 12.03 -18.24
C THR A 1074 -39.31 10.85 -17.74
N LEU A 1075 -40.49 10.65 -18.32
CA LEU A 1075 -41.38 9.55 -17.95
C LEU A 1075 -40.77 8.18 -18.27
N ALA A 1076 -40.09 8.05 -19.42
CA ALA A 1076 -39.42 6.82 -19.82
C ALA A 1076 -38.23 6.46 -18.91
N ALA A 1077 -37.51 7.47 -18.39
CA ALA A 1077 -36.37 7.31 -17.50
C ALA A 1077 -36.73 7.17 -16.01
N THR A 1078 -37.99 7.45 -15.63
CA THR A 1078 -38.46 7.36 -14.24
C THR A 1078 -38.79 5.92 -13.85
N ASP A 1079 -38.37 5.50 -12.65
CA ASP A 1079 -38.71 4.17 -12.10
C ASP A 1079 -40.24 4.03 -11.95
N PRO A 1080 -40.88 3.03 -12.60
CA PRO A 1080 -42.31 2.78 -12.47
C PRO A 1080 -42.79 2.56 -11.03
N ALA A 1081 -41.90 2.15 -10.11
CA ALA A 1081 -42.23 1.97 -8.69
C ALA A 1081 -42.49 3.30 -7.97
N ARG A 1082 -42.07 4.45 -8.52
CA ARG A 1082 -42.35 5.79 -7.98
C ARG A 1082 -43.69 6.31 -8.46
N THR A 1083 -44.76 5.63 -8.06
CA THR A 1083 -46.12 5.86 -8.56
C THR A 1083 -46.57 7.33 -8.51
N ASN A 1084 -46.27 8.06 -7.43
CA ASN A 1084 -46.63 9.48 -7.30
C ASN A 1084 -45.89 10.37 -8.32
N GLU A 1085 -44.61 10.12 -8.56
CA GLU A 1085 -43.80 10.89 -9.51
C GLU A 1085 -44.25 10.61 -10.96
N VAL A 1086 -44.56 9.34 -11.26
CA VAL A 1086 -45.14 8.93 -12.55
C VAL A 1086 -46.51 9.57 -12.78
N LEU A 1087 -47.39 9.60 -11.77
CA LEU A 1087 -48.71 10.25 -11.87
C LEU A 1087 -48.57 11.73 -12.22
N GLN A 1088 -47.70 12.47 -11.50
CA GLN A 1088 -47.45 13.89 -11.75
C GLN A 1088 -46.94 14.15 -13.18
N LEU A 1089 -45.99 13.33 -13.66
CA LEU A 1089 -45.44 13.47 -15.01
C LEU A 1089 -46.49 13.16 -16.10
N ARG A 1090 -47.30 12.12 -15.90
CA ARG A 1090 -48.38 11.79 -16.84
C ARG A 1090 -49.42 12.89 -16.90
N GLN A 1091 -49.76 13.49 -15.76
CA GLN A 1091 -50.72 14.58 -15.70
C GLN A 1091 -50.17 15.83 -16.41
N LEU A 1092 -48.91 16.16 -16.18
CA LEU A 1092 -48.21 17.24 -16.90
C LEU A 1092 -48.22 17.02 -18.42
N LEU A 1093 -47.93 15.81 -18.89
CA LEU A 1093 -48.00 15.47 -20.31
C LEU A 1093 -49.42 15.54 -20.86
N ALA A 1094 -50.42 15.05 -20.12
CA ALA A 1094 -51.82 15.10 -20.53
C ALA A 1094 -52.29 16.55 -20.73
N GLU A 1095 -51.94 17.45 -19.80
CA GLU A 1095 -52.19 18.88 -19.91
C GLU A 1095 -51.50 19.51 -21.13
N LEU A 1096 -50.22 19.17 -21.38
CA LEU A 1096 -49.47 19.64 -22.54
C LEU A 1096 -50.11 19.20 -23.86
N TYR A 1097 -50.51 17.92 -23.99
CA TYR A 1097 -51.20 17.43 -25.18
C TYR A 1097 -52.58 18.08 -25.37
N GLN A 1098 -53.31 18.35 -24.29
CA GLN A 1098 -54.57 19.11 -24.36
C GLN A 1098 -54.33 20.54 -24.87
N GLN A 1099 -53.27 21.21 -24.40
CA GLN A 1099 -52.91 22.55 -24.86
C GLN A 1099 -52.49 22.59 -26.34
N THR A 1100 -51.83 21.54 -26.85
CA THR A 1100 -51.46 21.44 -28.27
C THR A 1100 -52.57 20.87 -29.16
N GLY A 1101 -53.71 20.48 -28.59
CA GLY A 1101 -54.85 19.90 -29.29
C GLY A 1101 -54.70 18.42 -29.68
N ASP A 1102 -53.66 17.73 -29.19
CA ASP A 1102 -53.44 16.29 -29.42
C ASP A 1102 -54.29 15.46 -28.46
N THR A 1103 -55.58 15.39 -28.76
CA THR A 1103 -56.59 14.75 -27.91
C THR A 1103 -56.31 13.25 -27.73
N ASP A 1104 -55.72 12.58 -28.73
CA ASP A 1104 -55.44 11.14 -28.68
C ASP A 1104 -54.34 10.80 -27.68
N ARG A 1105 -53.23 11.54 -27.69
CA ARG A 1105 -52.16 11.34 -26.71
C ARG A 1105 -52.57 11.80 -25.31
N ALA A 1106 -53.39 12.85 -25.19
CA ALA A 1106 -53.98 13.26 -23.91
C ALA A 1106 -54.82 12.15 -23.27
N ILE A 1107 -55.73 11.53 -24.06
CA ILE A 1107 -56.54 10.39 -23.61
C ILE A 1107 -55.64 9.24 -23.13
N ALA A 1108 -54.60 8.89 -23.90
CA ALA A 1108 -53.70 7.80 -23.53
C ALA A 1108 -52.99 8.02 -22.17
N GLN A 1109 -52.62 9.26 -21.85
CA GLN A 1109 -52.03 9.58 -20.55
C GLN A 1109 -53.05 9.51 -19.42
N TYR A 1110 -54.27 10.06 -19.60
CA TYR A 1110 -55.32 9.98 -18.59
C TYR A 1110 -55.82 8.54 -18.36
N GLU A 1111 -55.85 7.69 -19.38
CA GLU A 1111 -56.13 6.25 -19.24
C GLU A 1111 -55.06 5.56 -18.38
N ALA A 1112 -53.78 5.88 -18.59
CA ALA A 1112 -52.69 5.36 -17.77
C ALA A 1112 -52.75 5.88 -16.32
N ILE A 1113 -53.17 7.13 -16.11
CA ILE A 1113 -53.44 7.69 -14.76
C ILE A 1113 -54.59 6.92 -14.10
N ALA A 1114 -55.69 6.67 -14.80
CA ALA A 1114 -56.84 5.93 -14.28
C ALA A 1114 -56.50 4.47 -13.90
N GLN A 1115 -55.53 3.84 -14.56
CA GLN A 1115 -55.03 2.52 -14.15
C GLN A 1115 -54.27 2.56 -12.82
N LEU A 1116 -53.52 3.63 -12.56
CA LEU A 1116 -52.73 3.81 -11.34
C LEU A 1116 -53.57 4.36 -10.17
N ALA A 1117 -54.59 5.16 -10.48
CA ALA A 1117 -55.52 5.78 -9.53
C ALA A 1117 -56.99 5.54 -9.96
N PRO A 1118 -57.49 4.30 -9.86
CA PRO A 1118 -58.81 3.92 -10.39
C PRO A 1118 -59.99 4.58 -9.67
N ASN A 1119 -59.76 5.15 -8.50
CA ASN A 1119 -60.79 5.80 -7.68
C ASN A 1119 -60.82 7.33 -7.86
N ASP A 1120 -60.01 7.90 -8.75
CA ASP A 1120 -59.98 9.34 -9.01
C ASP A 1120 -61.12 9.73 -9.98
N VAL A 1121 -62.23 10.22 -9.41
CA VAL A 1121 -63.41 10.64 -10.17
C VAL A 1121 -63.09 11.83 -11.09
N GLY A 1122 -62.13 12.69 -10.74
CA GLY A 1122 -61.76 13.85 -11.55
C GLY A 1122 -61.08 13.46 -12.87
N VAL A 1123 -60.25 12.42 -12.84
CA VAL A 1123 -59.63 11.86 -14.05
C VAL A 1123 -60.69 11.23 -14.96
N GLN A 1124 -61.66 10.51 -14.38
CA GLN A 1124 -62.76 9.91 -15.13
C GLN A 1124 -63.67 10.98 -15.75
N GLU A 1125 -63.95 12.08 -15.05
CA GLU A 1125 -64.71 13.20 -15.62
C GLU A 1125 -63.97 13.83 -16.81
N THR A 1126 -62.64 13.97 -16.71
CA THR A 1126 -61.79 14.50 -17.78
C THR A 1126 -61.76 13.57 -19.00
N LEU A 1127 -61.63 12.25 -18.80
CA LEU A 1127 -61.69 11.24 -19.86
C LEU A 1127 -63.06 11.25 -20.56
N TYR A 1128 -64.15 11.30 -19.80
CA TYR A 1128 -65.50 11.43 -20.36
C TYR A 1128 -65.60 12.65 -21.28
N GLY A 1129 -65.15 13.82 -20.83
CA GLY A 1129 -65.13 15.04 -21.65
C GLY A 1129 -64.33 14.88 -22.94
N LEU A 1130 -63.15 14.25 -22.87
CA LEU A 1130 -62.28 14.01 -24.03
C LEU A 1130 -62.88 12.99 -25.03
N TYR A 1131 -63.51 11.91 -24.55
CA TYR A 1131 -64.19 10.95 -25.43
C TYR A 1131 -65.42 11.57 -26.11
N ILE A 1132 -66.19 12.39 -25.40
CA ILE A 1132 -67.30 13.15 -25.98
C ILE A 1132 -66.79 14.09 -27.07
N GLN A 1133 -65.69 14.83 -26.82
CA GLN A 1133 -65.05 15.70 -27.81
C GLN A 1133 -64.61 14.92 -29.06
N LYS A 1134 -64.10 13.69 -28.90
CA LYS A 1134 -63.67 12.80 -29.99
C LYS A 1134 -64.83 12.05 -30.67
N GLN A 1135 -66.06 12.19 -30.17
CA GLN A 1135 -67.23 11.40 -30.56
C GLN A 1135 -67.07 9.87 -30.34
N ASP A 1136 -66.20 9.44 -29.42
CA ASP A 1136 -66.13 8.04 -28.99
C ASP A 1136 -67.19 7.76 -27.93
N LEU A 1137 -68.45 7.70 -28.39
CA LEU A 1137 -69.62 7.61 -27.51
C LEU A 1137 -69.66 6.29 -26.71
N ASN A 1138 -69.00 5.24 -27.21
CA ASN A 1138 -68.91 3.96 -26.51
C ASN A 1138 -68.01 4.07 -25.28
N ARG A 1139 -66.78 4.58 -25.43
CA ARG A 1139 -65.88 4.78 -24.28
C ARG A 1139 -66.42 5.82 -23.31
N ALA A 1140 -67.07 6.88 -23.78
CA ALA A 1140 -67.74 7.85 -22.93
C ALA A 1140 -68.85 7.21 -22.05
N ALA A 1141 -69.62 6.27 -22.61
CA ALA A 1141 -70.62 5.51 -21.86
C ALA A 1141 -69.99 4.59 -20.81
N GLU A 1142 -68.92 3.88 -21.16
CA GLU A 1142 -68.14 3.05 -20.22
C GLU A 1142 -67.57 3.87 -19.06
N THR A 1143 -67.02 5.05 -19.34
CA THR A 1143 -66.51 5.97 -18.31
C THR A 1143 -67.62 6.46 -17.38
N LEU A 1144 -68.80 6.82 -17.90
CA LEU A 1144 -69.94 7.20 -17.04
C LEU A 1144 -70.41 6.06 -16.14
N GLN A 1145 -70.41 4.82 -16.62
CA GLN A 1145 -70.71 3.65 -15.79
C GLN A 1145 -69.68 3.46 -14.67
N GLN A 1146 -68.40 3.69 -14.95
CA GLN A 1146 -67.34 3.68 -13.94
C GLN A 1146 -67.53 4.79 -12.90
N MET A 1147 -67.84 6.02 -13.35
CA MET A 1147 -68.13 7.15 -12.46
C MET A 1147 -69.36 6.87 -11.57
N MET A 1148 -70.40 6.23 -12.09
CA MET A 1148 -71.57 5.80 -11.31
C MET A 1148 -71.21 4.77 -10.23
N ALA A 1149 -70.23 3.91 -10.47
CA ALA A 1149 -69.75 2.97 -9.47
C ALA A 1149 -68.93 3.67 -8.35
N LEU A 1150 -68.21 4.74 -8.70
CA LEU A 1150 -67.41 5.53 -7.76
C LEU A 1150 -68.24 6.54 -6.95
N ASP A 1151 -69.27 7.13 -7.56
CA ASP A 1151 -70.21 8.07 -6.92
C ASP A 1151 -71.68 7.69 -7.22
N PRO A 1152 -72.24 6.67 -6.52
CA PRO A 1152 -73.57 6.15 -6.81
C PRO A 1152 -74.74 7.10 -6.49
N ALA A 1153 -74.50 8.16 -5.71
CA ALA A 1153 -75.53 9.09 -5.28
C ALA A 1153 -75.71 10.29 -6.23
N ASN A 1154 -74.78 10.46 -7.18
CA ASN A 1154 -74.78 11.59 -8.08
C ASN A 1154 -75.65 11.32 -9.31
N PHE A 1155 -76.85 11.92 -9.30
CA PHE A 1155 -77.83 11.78 -10.38
C PHE A 1155 -77.32 12.25 -11.75
N ALA A 1156 -76.27 13.08 -11.81
CA ALA A 1156 -75.76 13.63 -13.06
C ALA A 1156 -75.10 12.57 -13.96
N HIS A 1157 -74.48 11.53 -13.39
CA HIS A 1157 -73.85 10.45 -14.17
C HIS A 1157 -74.86 9.57 -14.92
N PRO A 1158 -75.90 8.98 -14.29
CA PRO A 1158 -76.94 8.24 -15.01
C PRO A 1158 -77.74 9.14 -15.95
N TYR A 1159 -77.93 10.43 -15.61
CA TYR A 1159 -78.59 11.39 -16.49
C TYR A 1159 -77.79 11.62 -17.78
N ARG A 1160 -76.48 11.91 -17.68
CA ARG A 1160 -75.59 12.07 -18.85
C ARG A 1160 -75.48 10.79 -19.67
N LEU A 1161 -75.53 9.61 -19.03
CA LEU A 1161 -75.49 8.31 -19.72
C LEU A 1161 -76.76 8.05 -20.51
N ALA A 1162 -77.93 8.39 -19.95
CA ALA A 1162 -79.21 8.31 -20.64
C ALA A 1162 -79.23 9.20 -21.89
N GLN A 1163 -78.78 10.46 -21.78
CA GLN A 1163 -78.67 11.37 -22.93
C GLN A 1163 -77.73 10.84 -24.02
N LEU A 1164 -76.60 10.25 -23.61
CA LEU A 1164 -75.64 9.67 -24.54
C LEU A 1164 -76.18 8.44 -25.27
N LEU A 1165 -76.87 7.54 -24.55
CA LEU A 1165 -77.48 6.33 -25.12
C LEU A 1165 -78.65 6.64 -26.06
N GLU A 1166 -79.43 7.68 -25.76
CA GLU A 1166 -80.44 8.23 -26.66
C GLU A 1166 -79.80 8.70 -27.98
N GLN A 1167 -78.70 9.45 -27.88
CA GLN A 1167 -77.95 9.97 -29.03
C GLN A 1167 -77.34 8.85 -29.90
N VAL A 1168 -76.97 7.72 -29.29
CA VAL A 1168 -76.44 6.51 -29.98
C VAL A 1168 -77.55 5.61 -30.54
N GLY A 1169 -78.83 5.93 -30.29
CA GLY A 1169 -79.98 5.18 -30.80
C GLY A 1169 -80.34 3.93 -29.99
N GLN A 1170 -80.05 3.92 -28.68
CA GLN A 1170 -80.43 2.87 -27.73
C GLN A 1170 -81.45 3.37 -26.68
N PRO A 1171 -82.68 3.74 -27.10
CA PRO A 1171 -83.66 4.38 -26.21
C PRO A 1171 -84.12 3.49 -25.05
N GLU A 1172 -84.16 2.16 -25.22
CA GLU A 1172 -84.52 1.21 -24.15
C GLU A 1172 -83.51 1.24 -22.98
N ASN A 1173 -82.21 1.27 -23.31
CA ASN A 1173 -81.16 1.38 -22.30
C ASN A 1173 -81.13 2.81 -21.70
N ALA A 1174 -81.34 3.84 -22.54
CA ALA A 1174 -81.41 5.23 -22.10
C ALA A 1174 -82.53 5.46 -21.07
N LEU A 1175 -83.71 4.89 -21.29
CA LEU A 1175 -84.84 4.98 -20.37
C LEU A 1175 -84.51 4.45 -18.97
N THR A 1176 -83.84 3.30 -18.91
CA THR A 1176 -83.43 2.68 -17.64
C THR A 1176 -82.54 3.61 -16.80
N TYR A 1177 -81.53 4.23 -17.42
CA TYR A 1177 -80.65 5.17 -16.72
C TYR A 1177 -81.32 6.52 -16.45
N ALA A 1178 -82.27 6.97 -17.28
CA ALA A 1178 -83.04 8.18 -17.05
C ALA A 1178 -83.97 8.05 -15.83
N GLU A 1179 -84.60 6.88 -15.65
CA GLU A 1179 -85.38 6.55 -14.46
C GLU A 1179 -84.50 6.50 -13.19
N GLN A 1180 -83.33 5.87 -13.28
CA GLN A 1180 -82.35 5.86 -12.20
C GLN A 1180 -81.86 7.27 -11.83
N ALA A 1181 -81.65 8.14 -12.83
CA ALA A 1181 -81.31 9.54 -12.59
C ALA A 1181 -82.45 10.31 -11.90
N LEU A 1182 -83.71 10.04 -12.27
CA LEU A 1182 -84.88 10.68 -11.67
C LEU A 1182 -85.04 10.33 -10.19
N ASP A 1183 -84.75 9.09 -9.82
CA ASP A 1183 -84.77 8.61 -8.43
C ASP A 1183 -83.73 9.33 -7.55
N LEU A 1184 -82.55 9.59 -8.11
CA LEU A 1184 -81.43 10.26 -7.42
C LEU A 1184 -81.54 11.80 -7.47
N ALA A 1185 -82.39 12.37 -8.32
CA ALA A 1185 -82.40 13.79 -8.61
C ALA A 1185 -83.02 14.67 -7.50
N PRO A 1186 -82.41 15.84 -7.21
CA PRO A 1186 -82.98 16.83 -6.31
C PRO A 1186 -84.23 17.49 -6.96
N PRO A 1187 -85.15 18.04 -6.15
CA PRO A 1187 -86.48 18.46 -6.60
C PRO A 1187 -86.50 19.46 -7.77
N ASP A 1188 -85.47 20.30 -7.86
CA ASP A 1188 -85.28 21.32 -8.89
C ASP A 1188 -84.86 20.76 -10.26
N GLN A 1189 -84.24 19.56 -10.29
CA GLN A 1189 -83.77 18.90 -11.51
C GLN A 1189 -84.74 17.82 -12.03
N ARG A 1190 -85.69 17.37 -11.18
CA ARG A 1190 -86.65 16.31 -11.53
C ARG A 1190 -87.51 16.61 -12.74
N THR A 1191 -87.96 17.85 -12.91
CA THR A 1191 -88.81 18.25 -14.04
C THR A 1191 -88.12 17.98 -15.39
N LEU A 1192 -86.86 18.39 -15.52
CA LEU A 1192 -86.04 18.21 -16.72
C LEU A 1192 -85.78 16.72 -17.05
N ILE A 1193 -85.56 15.90 -16.01
CA ILE A 1193 -85.31 14.46 -16.19
C ILE A 1193 -86.62 13.73 -16.50
N THR A 1194 -87.76 14.18 -15.95
CA THR A 1194 -89.08 13.63 -16.23
C THR A 1194 -89.47 13.86 -17.69
N ASP A 1195 -89.11 15.02 -18.26
CA ASP A 1195 -89.30 15.33 -19.68
C ASP A 1195 -88.45 14.41 -20.58
N LEU A 1196 -87.20 14.11 -20.20
CA LEU A 1196 -86.34 13.14 -20.89
C LEU A 1196 -86.92 11.71 -20.84
N VAL A 1197 -87.36 11.26 -19.66
CA VAL A 1197 -88.03 9.95 -19.48
C VAL A 1197 -89.28 9.85 -20.35
N ALA A 1198 -90.11 10.89 -20.38
CA ALA A 1198 -91.32 10.94 -21.20
C ALA A 1198 -91.03 10.94 -22.72
N ALA A 1199 -89.96 11.62 -23.15
CA ALA A 1199 -89.51 11.63 -24.54
C ALA A 1199 -89.01 10.25 -25.01
N LEU A 1200 -88.25 9.56 -24.16
CA LEU A 1200 -87.73 8.20 -24.40
C LEU A 1200 -88.83 7.12 -24.37
N GLN A 1201 -89.88 7.30 -23.56
CA GLN A 1201 -91.06 6.42 -23.54
C GLN A 1201 -91.95 6.59 -24.78
N GLY A 1202 -91.95 7.78 -25.41
CA GLY A 1202 -92.78 8.12 -26.56
C GLY A 1202 -92.16 7.82 -27.93
N SER A 1203 -90.93 7.33 -28.00
CA SER A 1203 -90.14 7.10 -29.22
C SER A 1203 -90.02 5.63 -29.66
N ASN A 1204 -90.81 4.73 -29.03
CA ASN A 1204 -90.97 3.32 -29.43
C ASN A 1204 -91.81 3.11 -30.70
#